data_AF-A0A1G0ZDM0-F1
#
_entry.id   AF-A0A1G0ZDM0-F1
#
_cell.length_a   1.000
_cell.length_b   1.000
_cell.length_c   1.000
_cell.angle_alpha   90.00
_cell.angle_beta   90.00
_cell.angle_gamma   90.00
#
_symmetry.space_group_name_H-M   'P 1'
#
loop_
_entity.id
_entity.type
_entity.pdbx_description
1 polymer ?
#
loop_
_entity_poly.entity_id
_entity_poly.type
_entity_poly.pdbx_seq_one_letter_code
_entity_poly.pdbx_strand_id
1 'polypeptide(L)'
;MKRKLNALLLPILMLLVASESYSQNPQWRDSDTNVISNEAYAVTKNVVAAKFANLVLKKADKELTADNLLITSKDDPDFSAGVKASQVGYWVKPIRYTLRKNLCVKGTWFFLFIDKELKAGKTYSVSVKDLTFEPLSFSTGKRDKDASPTAPELSFTWQGDFTRSTAVHVNQAGYLPDSRKYAYLTQYAGWRYAKDNSPLDIDFSSYKDFKIVDADTGKEVYKGQIRISPVCLKDDKPVNDRLTDSRVWEMDFSDFKTPGRYRVIVPGAGASFPFGISAKVYNHVLGTLMRGFYHQRCGTELLAEYTRFTHPLCHKDDARIPAIEEYKCDEADFYPQEANKVIPCAKGHHDAGDYGKYVTNGSLVVFNLLLPFEIFPGKMQFDNSPLPNSGNGIPDLIEEAKWELDWLSNMQDSDGLVFLLVKPDPTMSYEDSIAGKPSKQFNKQRVVWWKDIHITAGFAASLARAARTPEIVKYYPEDAKTYLEKAKKAWDACMKHVDKDGEPDDLVKGPAQAGSYLGAKDEYCWMAVELWLTTGEQKYHDYFLKNFNPKDSVQWGWWPLFVHAGAATRAYVFGKREGKNPEKLKECTDYVVNAARSTMKWQDGWATRCSFAEDPFRFGKWGWYYLSEIASYNLLAASVLVDDVEKKKFIQAVLFNADQELGNSADDAVSISGLGFKRPVDMVNQNSRFDGIIEPVSGIPMGFHPAGYNVGNQDRELMSSYTKGGMPIAYRYVDCWWVEQEFMCPQLADTAVVYAYLSDLKDQKKGKPSLKLTADGAENSVVGNAPFKVRLKAEASGANGKKVIQYFWDLQNEEFACDKEFEYTFSVPGLYNVCCTVTDEDGWISYSYIDIRVAQSAAELPNKGEPFKADTDTMNLWHFDDNATDAVSNIQIKLLGGAKLSDRNLLWMAKRSGKAVELVNPEDGLQIEFNSNLIMDKKYRTMRIEMMANYQEDYSRGVPSTKIFSLECSWDCYMGVNRDTWAGRVFQGSSDEAIKKKAIELVAPAPGWHIIAVGYDRSTGKGYIEKDGKKVEFDLQTKGGGDKTVMTLGGFKGFIDELRITAKIDTALAAPAKSQKK
;
A
#
# COMPACT_ATOMS: atom_id res chain seq x y z
N MET A 1 -39.99 59.12 -12.65
CA MET A 1 -40.00 57.75 -12.07
C MET A 1 -39.12 56.76 -12.82
N LYS A 2 -39.25 56.55 -14.15
CA LYS A 2 -38.40 55.61 -14.92
C LYS A 2 -36.88 55.78 -14.74
N ARG A 3 -36.36 57.01 -14.66
CA ARG A 3 -34.91 57.25 -14.40
C ARG A 3 -34.47 56.92 -12.96
N LYS A 4 -35.35 57.02 -11.96
CA LYS A 4 -35.05 56.62 -10.57
C LYS A 4 -35.19 55.11 -10.35
N LEU A 5 -36.05 54.43 -11.12
CA LEU A 5 -36.17 52.97 -11.10
C LEU A 5 -34.91 52.31 -11.70
N ASN A 6 -34.37 52.83 -12.81
CA ASN A 6 -33.15 52.28 -13.42
C ASN A 6 -31.89 52.50 -12.59
N ALA A 7 -31.81 53.57 -11.78
CA ALA A 7 -30.68 53.83 -10.89
C ALA A 7 -30.66 52.92 -9.64
N LEU A 8 -31.81 52.35 -9.25
CA LEU A 8 -31.94 51.38 -8.15
C LEU A 8 -31.86 49.92 -8.65
N LEU A 9 -32.27 49.64 -9.89
CA LEU A 9 -32.20 48.31 -10.48
C LEU A 9 -30.79 47.92 -10.95
N LEU A 10 -29.96 48.85 -11.41
CA LEU A 10 -28.62 48.52 -11.92
C LEU A 10 -27.67 47.96 -10.84
N PRO A 11 -27.62 48.50 -9.59
CA PRO A 11 -26.82 47.91 -8.51
C PRO A 11 -27.38 46.56 -8.04
N ILE A 12 -28.71 46.38 -8.04
CA ILE A 12 -29.38 45.13 -7.64
C ILE A 12 -29.19 44.05 -8.72
N LEU A 13 -29.20 44.40 -10.00
CA LEU A 13 -28.87 43.49 -11.10
C LEU A 13 -27.37 43.17 -11.12
N MET A 14 -26.48 44.11 -10.79
CA MET A 14 -25.05 43.82 -10.62
C MET A 14 -24.76 42.95 -9.38
N LEU A 15 -25.54 43.10 -8.31
CA LEU A 15 -25.48 42.19 -7.14
C LEU A 15 -26.06 40.80 -7.47
N LEU A 16 -27.09 40.70 -8.31
CA LEU A 16 -27.66 39.42 -8.77
C LEU A 16 -26.74 38.71 -9.78
N VAL A 17 -26.15 39.45 -10.74
CA VAL A 17 -25.19 38.91 -11.73
C VAL A 17 -23.83 38.59 -11.09
N ALA A 18 -23.42 39.30 -10.03
CA ALA A 18 -22.26 38.91 -9.22
C ALA A 18 -22.55 37.75 -8.24
N SER A 19 -23.83 37.50 -7.92
CA SER A 19 -24.24 36.33 -7.12
C SER A 19 -24.50 35.06 -7.93
N GLU A 20 -24.69 35.17 -9.25
CA GLU A 20 -24.92 34.03 -10.15
C GLU A 20 -23.65 33.43 -10.77
N SER A 21 -22.45 33.92 -10.42
CA SER A 21 -21.18 33.31 -10.84
C SER A 21 -20.32 32.71 -9.72
N TYR A 22 -20.85 32.59 -8.49
CA TYR A 22 -20.19 31.92 -7.36
C TYR A 22 -21.13 30.99 -6.57
N SER A 23 -22.17 30.45 -7.21
CA SER A 23 -23.04 29.43 -6.61
C SER A 23 -22.69 28.00 -7.03
N GLN A 24 -21.54 27.78 -7.67
CA GLN A 24 -21.00 26.43 -7.84
C GLN A 24 -19.93 26.24 -6.77
N ASN A 25 -20.15 25.24 -5.90
CA ASN A 25 -19.11 24.75 -5.00
C ASN A 25 -17.80 24.58 -5.79
N PRO A 26 -16.64 24.98 -5.25
CA PRO A 26 -15.38 24.87 -5.96
C PRO A 26 -15.16 23.43 -6.43
N GLN A 27 -14.97 23.24 -7.74
CA GLN A 27 -14.52 21.96 -8.29
C GLN A 27 -13.01 21.87 -8.06
N TRP A 28 -12.62 21.38 -6.88
CA TRP A 28 -11.23 21.03 -6.61
C TRP A 28 -10.81 19.97 -7.63
N ARG A 29 -9.77 20.26 -8.41
CA ARG A 29 -9.13 19.27 -9.27
C ARG A 29 -7.77 18.94 -8.67
N ASP A 30 -7.67 17.72 -8.17
CA ASP A 30 -6.40 17.17 -7.71
C ASP A 30 -5.58 16.76 -8.94
N SER A 31 -4.60 17.58 -9.32
CA SER A 31 -3.52 17.16 -10.23
C SER A 31 -2.46 16.40 -9.45
N ASP A 32 -1.72 15.47 -10.09
CA ASP A 32 -0.63 14.70 -9.48
C ASP A 32 -1.04 13.64 -8.43
N THR A 33 -2.29 13.13 -8.51
CA THR A 33 -2.72 11.90 -7.81
C THR A 33 -2.63 10.65 -8.70
N ASN A 34 -2.51 10.81 -10.02
CA ASN A 34 -2.56 9.69 -10.95
C ASN A 34 -1.19 9.05 -11.14
N VAL A 35 -1.00 7.84 -10.62
CA VAL A 35 0.33 7.23 -10.57
C VAL A 35 0.82 6.77 -11.95
N ILE A 36 -0.08 6.30 -12.82
CA ILE A 36 0.28 5.58 -14.06
C ILE A 36 0.16 6.42 -15.35
N SER A 37 -0.37 7.64 -15.29
CA SER A 37 -0.72 8.41 -16.47
C SER A 37 0.28 9.52 -16.80
N ASN A 38 0.30 9.92 -18.08
CA ASN A 38 0.94 11.16 -18.50
C ASN A 38 0.02 12.32 -18.12
N GLU A 39 0.57 13.36 -17.53
CA GLU A 39 -0.23 14.53 -17.11
C GLU A 39 0.59 15.82 -17.18
N ALA A 40 -0.11 16.92 -17.43
CA ALA A 40 0.42 18.25 -17.24
C ALA A 40 -0.44 18.99 -16.22
N TYR A 41 0.17 19.87 -15.44
CA TYR A 41 -0.52 20.65 -14.43
C TYR A 41 0.25 21.92 -14.10
N ALA A 42 -0.45 22.92 -13.56
CA ALA A 42 0.18 24.10 -13.01
C ALA A 42 0.68 23.81 -11.59
N VAL A 43 1.96 24.07 -11.32
CA VAL A 43 2.49 24.17 -9.95
C VAL A 43 2.23 25.57 -9.40
N THR A 44 2.36 26.58 -10.27
CA THR A 44 1.94 27.97 -10.04
C THR A 44 1.42 28.55 -11.36
N LYS A 45 0.95 29.80 -11.33
CA LYS A 45 0.57 30.57 -12.52
C LYS A 45 1.72 30.81 -13.49
N ASN A 46 2.98 30.61 -13.07
CA ASN A 46 4.19 30.78 -13.89
C ASN A 46 5.04 29.51 -14.03
N VAL A 47 4.61 28.39 -13.44
CA VAL A 47 5.36 27.13 -13.50
C VAL A 47 4.41 26.00 -13.84
N VAL A 48 4.66 25.35 -14.97
CA VAL A 48 3.91 24.19 -15.45
C VAL A 48 4.78 22.95 -15.30
N ALA A 49 4.24 21.89 -14.72
CA ALA A 49 4.86 20.57 -14.72
C ALA A 49 4.25 19.71 -15.81
N ALA A 50 5.08 18.92 -16.49
CA ALA A 50 4.66 17.87 -17.41
C ALA A 50 5.33 16.56 -17.00
N LYS A 51 4.53 15.57 -16.62
CA LYS A 51 4.95 14.21 -16.24
C LYS A 51 4.66 13.24 -17.37
N PHE A 52 5.67 12.48 -17.74
CA PHE A 52 5.54 11.36 -18.68
C PHE A 52 5.85 10.04 -17.97
N ALA A 53 4.85 9.17 -17.91
CA ALA A 53 4.96 7.83 -17.37
C ALA A 53 5.65 6.91 -18.38
N ASN A 54 6.71 6.24 -17.94
CA ASN A 54 7.50 5.27 -18.70
C ASN A 54 8.10 5.77 -20.03
N LEU A 55 8.16 7.08 -20.24
CA LEU A 55 8.96 7.70 -21.30
C LEU A 55 10.20 8.30 -20.66
N VAL A 56 11.34 7.61 -20.73
CA VAL A 56 12.58 8.02 -20.06
C VAL A 56 13.52 8.73 -21.02
N LEU A 57 13.92 9.95 -20.66
CA LEU A 57 14.94 10.71 -21.40
C LEU A 57 16.32 10.43 -20.80
N LYS A 58 17.10 9.54 -21.42
CA LYS A 58 18.40 9.07 -20.88
C LYS A 58 19.55 10.08 -20.96
N LYS A 59 19.49 11.03 -21.90
CA LYS A 59 20.54 12.04 -22.14
C LYS A 59 19.98 13.46 -22.04
N ALA A 60 19.11 13.68 -21.06
CA ALA A 60 18.48 14.98 -20.86
C ALA A 60 19.51 16.12 -20.71
N ASP A 61 20.67 15.84 -20.11
CA ASP A 61 21.79 16.77 -19.98
C ASP A 61 22.37 17.26 -21.32
N LYS A 62 22.14 16.52 -22.41
CA LYS A 62 22.64 16.82 -23.76
C LYS A 62 21.54 17.27 -24.72
N GLU A 63 20.35 16.70 -24.59
CA GLU A 63 19.30 16.80 -25.60
C GLU A 63 18.18 17.79 -25.23
N LEU A 64 17.90 18.02 -23.94
CA LEU A 64 16.73 18.76 -23.48
C LEU A 64 16.92 20.29 -23.53
N THR A 65 16.45 21.00 -24.54
CA THR A 65 16.46 22.47 -24.55
C THR A 65 15.08 23.06 -24.22
N ALA A 66 15.03 24.36 -23.90
CA ALA A 66 13.77 25.09 -23.80
C ALA A 66 12.98 25.11 -25.12
N ASP A 67 13.66 24.98 -26.28
CA ASP A 67 13.02 24.94 -27.60
C ASP A 67 12.25 23.65 -27.84
N ASN A 68 12.58 22.57 -27.11
CA ASN A 68 11.89 21.30 -27.21
C ASN A 68 10.50 21.32 -26.55
N LEU A 69 10.18 22.32 -25.73
CA LEU A 69 8.99 22.33 -24.88
C LEU A 69 8.18 23.60 -25.17
N LEU A 70 6.95 23.43 -25.64
CA LEU A 70 6.08 24.53 -26.03
C LEU A 70 4.73 24.43 -25.32
N ILE A 71 4.32 25.51 -24.65
CA ILE A 71 3.02 25.65 -24.00
C ILE A 71 2.11 26.46 -24.91
N THR A 72 0.97 25.91 -25.31
CA THR A 72 -0.02 26.58 -26.16
C THR A 72 -1.37 26.64 -25.47
N SER A 73 -2.24 27.52 -25.94
CA SER A 73 -3.65 27.54 -25.55
C SER A 73 -4.49 28.03 -26.72
N LYS A 74 -5.66 27.41 -26.92
CA LYS A 74 -6.65 27.84 -27.92
C LYS A 74 -7.55 28.95 -27.39
N ASP A 75 -7.67 29.07 -26.07
CA ASP A 75 -8.59 29.98 -25.40
C ASP A 75 -7.89 31.08 -24.59
N ASP A 76 -6.55 31.07 -24.52
CA ASP A 76 -5.72 32.20 -24.11
C ASP A 76 -4.86 32.76 -25.28
N PRO A 77 -5.19 33.96 -25.80
CA PRO A 77 -4.43 34.59 -26.89
C PRO A 77 -2.94 34.76 -26.59
N ASP A 78 -2.55 34.89 -25.32
CA ASP A 78 -1.16 35.03 -24.91
C ASP A 78 -0.31 33.79 -25.22
N PHE A 79 -0.96 32.63 -25.38
CA PHE A 79 -0.32 31.34 -25.64
C PHE A 79 -0.66 30.80 -27.04
N SER A 80 -1.40 31.55 -27.86
CA SER A 80 -1.83 31.11 -29.20
C SER A 80 -0.66 30.81 -30.15
N ALA A 81 0.42 31.61 -30.08
CA ALA A 81 1.66 31.39 -30.84
C ALA A 81 2.62 30.37 -30.19
N GLY A 82 2.27 29.88 -29.00
CA GLY A 82 3.13 29.06 -28.15
C GLY A 82 4.15 29.87 -27.33
N VAL A 83 4.31 29.50 -26.07
CA VAL A 83 5.25 30.09 -25.11
C VAL A 83 6.33 29.06 -24.78
N LYS A 84 7.58 29.49 -24.89
CA LYS A 84 8.76 28.73 -24.48
C LYS A 84 9.09 29.00 -23.02
N ALA A 85 9.67 28.02 -22.34
CA ALA A 85 10.12 28.19 -20.97
C ALA A 85 11.40 29.04 -20.91
N SER A 86 11.51 29.96 -19.95
CA SER A 86 12.74 30.69 -19.66
C SER A 86 13.75 29.84 -18.90
N GLN A 87 13.28 28.83 -18.15
CA GLN A 87 14.09 27.78 -17.53
C GLN A 87 13.35 26.44 -17.58
N VAL A 88 14.12 25.35 -17.72
CA VAL A 88 13.59 23.98 -17.64
C VAL A 88 14.33 23.23 -16.54
N GLY A 89 13.56 22.73 -15.58
CA GLY A 89 14.00 21.74 -14.61
C GLY A 89 13.59 20.33 -15.04
N TYR A 90 14.41 19.34 -14.72
CA TYR A 90 14.17 17.95 -15.10
C TYR A 90 14.59 16.97 -14.01
N TRP A 91 13.81 15.90 -13.85
CA TRP A 91 14.23 14.72 -13.10
C TRP A 91 13.52 13.45 -13.58
N VAL A 92 14.09 12.30 -13.25
CA VAL A 92 13.48 10.99 -13.45
C VAL A 92 13.53 10.22 -12.15
N LYS A 93 12.37 9.75 -11.69
CA LYS A 93 12.29 8.89 -10.51
C LYS A 93 11.33 7.72 -10.71
N PRO A 94 11.57 6.57 -10.06
CA PRO A 94 10.54 5.57 -9.90
C PRO A 94 9.36 6.18 -9.13
N ILE A 95 8.14 5.88 -9.57
CA ILE A 95 6.91 6.30 -8.88
C ILE A 95 6.32 5.11 -8.14
N ARG A 96 6.22 3.98 -8.86
CA ARG A 96 5.50 2.82 -8.37
C ARG A 96 6.08 1.52 -8.92
N TYR A 97 6.19 0.53 -8.06
CA TYR A 97 6.56 -0.84 -8.44
C TYR A 97 5.70 -1.84 -7.68
N THR A 98 4.96 -2.67 -8.39
CA THR A 98 4.09 -3.64 -7.75
C THR A 98 4.19 -5.01 -8.39
N LEU A 99 4.45 -6.00 -7.55
CA LEU A 99 4.33 -7.41 -7.92
C LEU A 99 2.87 -7.82 -8.11
N ARG A 100 1.91 -7.11 -7.48
CA ARG A 100 0.49 -7.49 -7.49
C ARG A 100 -0.10 -7.41 -8.89
N LYS A 101 0.17 -6.29 -9.57
CA LYS A 101 -0.24 -5.99 -10.95
C LYS A 101 0.87 -6.20 -11.97
N ASN A 102 2.06 -6.59 -11.50
CA ASN A 102 3.29 -6.61 -12.29
C ASN A 102 3.42 -5.28 -13.07
N LEU A 103 3.43 -4.17 -12.34
CA LEU A 103 3.43 -2.81 -12.86
C LEU A 103 4.70 -2.11 -12.37
N CYS A 104 5.44 -1.51 -13.29
CA CYS A 104 6.62 -0.71 -13.03
C CYS A 104 6.45 0.65 -13.72
N VAL A 105 6.47 1.72 -12.93
CA VAL A 105 6.26 3.08 -13.42
C VAL A 105 7.42 3.96 -13.00
N LYS A 106 8.10 4.51 -14.01
CA LYS A 106 9.01 5.64 -13.88
C LYS A 106 8.35 6.90 -14.40
N GLY A 107 8.55 8.02 -13.72
CA GLY A 107 8.13 9.31 -14.22
C GLY A 107 9.32 10.13 -14.68
N THR A 108 9.17 10.77 -15.82
CA THR A 108 10.01 11.88 -16.25
C THR A 108 9.21 13.16 -16.08
N TRP A 109 9.70 14.11 -15.28
CA TRP A 109 9.08 15.43 -15.20
C TRP A 109 9.93 16.48 -15.90
N PHE A 110 9.25 17.42 -16.55
CA PHE A 110 9.77 18.73 -16.88
C PHE A 110 9.01 19.79 -16.08
N PHE A 111 9.75 20.71 -15.45
CA PHE A 111 9.22 21.92 -14.84
C PHE A 111 9.56 23.11 -15.73
N LEU A 112 8.53 23.75 -16.28
CA LEU A 112 8.60 24.81 -17.26
C LEU A 112 8.32 26.15 -16.59
N PHE A 113 9.36 26.97 -16.44
CA PHE A 113 9.22 28.33 -15.92
C PHE A 113 8.87 29.26 -17.07
N ILE A 114 7.77 30.00 -16.96
CA ILE A 114 7.26 30.88 -18.03
C ILE A 114 7.11 32.32 -17.55
N ASP A 115 7.47 33.24 -18.44
CA ASP A 115 7.40 34.69 -18.18
C ASP A 115 5.97 35.25 -18.38
N LYS A 116 5.06 34.42 -18.90
CA LYS A 116 3.62 34.73 -19.01
C LYS A 116 2.85 33.99 -17.92
N GLU A 117 1.82 34.64 -17.37
CA GLU A 117 0.95 34.03 -16.37
C GLU A 117 -0.17 33.24 -17.03
N LEU A 118 -0.46 32.05 -16.50
CA LEU A 118 -1.69 31.32 -16.79
C LEU A 118 -2.89 32.16 -16.31
N LYS A 119 -4.02 32.01 -16.99
CA LYS A 119 -5.34 32.57 -16.66
C LYS A 119 -6.32 31.48 -16.26
N ALA A 120 -7.11 31.76 -15.22
CA ALA A 120 -8.09 30.83 -14.67
C ALA A 120 -9.20 30.48 -15.69
N GLY A 121 -9.68 29.23 -15.64
CA GLY A 121 -10.69 28.69 -16.54
C GLY A 121 -10.21 28.35 -17.95
N LYS A 122 -8.91 28.54 -18.25
CA LYS A 122 -8.33 28.30 -19.58
C LYS A 122 -7.67 26.94 -19.69
N THR A 123 -7.68 26.38 -20.90
CA THR A 123 -7.02 25.11 -21.21
C THR A 123 -5.68 25.34 -21.91
N TYR A 124 -4.64 24.73 -21.37
CA TYR A 124 -3.28 24.78 -21.90
C TYR A 124 -2.84 23.40 -22.36
N SER A 125 -1.96 23.36 -23.34
CA SER A 125 -1.38 22.14 -23.89
C SER A 125 0.14 22.25 -23.89
N VAL A 126 0.82 21.25 -23.33
CA VAL A 126 2.28 21.09 -23.36
C VAL A 126 2.63 20.11 -24.46
N SER A 127 3.42 20.56 -25.41
CA SER A 127 3.94 19.73 -26.51
C SER A 127 5.46 19.58 -26.39
N VAL A 128 5.94 18.39 -26.71
CA VAL A 128 7.37 18.06 -26.77
C VAL A 128 7.78 17.87 -28.22
N LYS A 129 8.82 18.56 -28.67
CA LYS A 129 9.34 18.51 -30.03
C LYS A 129 10.80 18.09 -30.03
N ASP A 130 11.21 17.37 -31.06
CA ASP A 130 12.62 17.02 -31.31
C ASP A 130 13.34 16.32 -30.15
N LEU A 131 12.59 15.60 -29.31
CA LEU A 131 13.12 14.71 -28.27
C LEU A 131 12.66 13.28 -28.52
N THR A 132 13.59 12.34 -28.38
CA THR A 132 13.33 10.91 -28.49
C THR A 132 13.46 10.27 -27.12
N PHE A 133 12.36 9.74 -26.60
CA PHE A 133 12.34 9.03 -25.33
C PHE A 133 12.69 7.56 -25.54
N GLU A 134 13.20 6.92 -24.49
CA GLU A 134 13.17 5.47 -24.37
C GLU A 134 11.85 5.07 -23.69
N PRO A 135 10.89 4.51 -24.45
CA PRO A 135 9.67 3.99 -23.83
C PRO A 135 9.98 2.70 -23.08
N LEU A 136 9.36 2.57 -21.92
CA LEU A 136 9.45 1.40 -21.05
C LEU A 136 8.10 0.69 -21.00
N SER A 137 8.15 -0.63 -20.95
CA SER A 137 6.98 -1.46 -20.74
C SER A 137 6.46 -1.25 -19.32
N PHE A 138 5.16 -0.93 -19.18
CA PHE A 138 4.51 -0.86 -17.87
C PHE A 138 4.58 -2.18 -17.10
N SER A 139 4.70 -3.31 -17.80
CA SER A 139 4.70 -4.62 -17.14
C SER A 139 6.08 -5.10 -16.71
N THR A 140 7.16 -4.65 -17.35
CA THR A 140 8.51 -5.15 -17.05
C THR A 140 9.49 -4.05 -16.65
N GLY A 141 9.12 -2.78 -16.87
CA GLY A 141 10.00 -1.63 -16.73
C GLY A 141 11.21 -1.64 -17.68
N LYS A 142 11.29 -2.63 -18.59
CA LYS A 142 12.34 -2.75 -19.61
C LYS A 142 11.96 -1.93 -20.84
N ARG A 143 12.96 -1.61 -21.67
CA ARG A 143 12.78 -0.92 -22.94
C ARG A 143 11.76 -1.65 -23.81
N ASP A 144 10.70 -0.94 -24.19
CA ASP A 144 9.75 -1.34 -25.20
C ASP A 144 10.23 -0.82 -26.55
N LYS A 145 10.42 -1.70 -27.55
CA LYS A 145 10.90 -1.28 -28.88
C LYS A 145 9.76 -0.93 -29.83
N ASP A 146 8.54 -1.33 -29.48
CA ASP A 146 7.37 -1.24 -30.32
C ASP A 146 6.48 -0.05 -29.89
N ALA A 147 6.63 0.41 -28.65
CA ALA A 147 6.03 1.64 -28.15
C ALA A 147 6.61 2.90 -28.83
N SER A 148 5.75 3.92 -28.97
CA SER A 148 6.17 5.19 -29.55
C SER A 148 7.21 5.89 -28.66
N PRO A 149 8.36 6.33 -29.20
CA PRO A 149 9.34 7.11 -28.46
C PRO A 149 8.99 8.60 -28.39
N THR A 150 7.86 9.03 -28.95
CA THR A 150 7.42 10.42 -28.95
C THR A 150 6.47 10.68 -27.78
N ALA A 151 6.74 11.74 -27.02
CA ALA A 151 5.83 12.18 -25.96
C ALA A 151 4.49 12.69 -26.55
N PRO A 152 3.35 12.30 -25.96
CA PRO A 152 2.06 12.85 -26.35
C PRO A 152 1.94 14.32 -25.94
N GLU A 153 1.06 15.07 -26.64
CA GLU A 153 0.64 16.38 -26.16
C GLU A 153 -0.25 16.22 -24.92
N LEU A 154 0.03 16.98 -23.88
CA LEU A 154 -0.68 16.91 -22.60
C LEU A 154 -1.47 18.19 -22.39
N SER A 155 -2.77 18.06 -22.09
CA SER A 155 -3.63 19.22 -21.87
C SER A 155 -4.17 19.27 -20.45
N PHE A 156 -4.27 20.47 -19.89
CA PHE A 156 -4.82 20.71 -18.56
C PHE A 156 -5.58 22.03 -18.50
N THR A 157 -6.56 22.12 -17.61
CA THR A 157 -7.29 23.38 -17.35
C THR A 157 -6.87 23.92 -16.00
N TRP A 158 -6.41 25.17 -15.98
CA TRP A 158 -6.04 25.82 -14.72
C TRP A 158 -7.23 26.59 -14.16
N GLN A 159 -7.70 26.24 -12.96
CA GLN A 159 -8.84 26.88 -12.30
C GLN A 159 -8.41 28.05 -11.37
N GLY A 160 -7.21 28.59 -11.60
CA GLY A 160 -6.64 29.59 -10.71
C GLY A 160 -6.27 29.00 -9.35
N ASP A 161 -6.48 29.80 -8.31
CA ASP A 161 -6.12 29.48 -6.93
C ASP A 161 -6.85 28.27 -6.33
N PHE A 162 -7.97 27.83 -6.94
CA PHE A 162 -8.70 26.63 -6.53
C PHE A 162 -8.15 25.32 -7.12
N THR A 163 -7.08 25.39 -7.91
CA THR A 163 -6.36 24.20 -8.41
C THR A 163 -5.43 23.68 -7.33
N ARG A 164 -5.37 22.35 -7.10
CA ARG A 164 -4.36 21.77 -6.19
C ARG A 164 -2.97 22.07 -6.74
N SER A 165 -2.10 22.62 -5.90
CA SER A 165 -0.68 22.82 -6.21
C SER A 165 0.15 21.75 -5.51
N THR A 166 1.12 21.17 -6.21
CA THR A 166 2.11 20.25 -5.62
C THR A 166 3.09 20.95 -4.68
N ALA A 167 3.05 22.28 -4.61
CA ALA A 167 3.96 23.05 -3.78
C ALA A 167 3.38 23.45 -2.41
N VAL A 168 2.08 23.22 -2.16
CA VAL A 168 1.41 23.67 -0.94
C VAL A 168 1.09 22.47 -0.04
N HIS A 169 1.94 22.26 0.95
CA HIS A 169 1.94 21.08 1.83
C HIS A 169 1.24 21.38 3.16
N VAL A 170 0.49 20.40 3.66
CA VAL A 170 -0.26 20.45 4.92
C VAL A 170 -0.30 19.07 5.58
N ASN A 171 -0.57 19.03 6.88
CA ASN A 171 -1.01 17.81 7.55
C ASN A 171 -2.40 17.44 7.02
N GLN A 172 -2.49 16.35 6.25
CA GLN A 172 -3.70 15.92 5.55
C GLN A 172 -4.73 15.28 6.47
N ALA A 173 -4.34 14.82 7.66
CA ALA A 173 -5.28 14.40 8.70
C ALA A 173 -5.83 15.62 9.47
N GLY A 174 -4.97 16.61 9.72
CA GLY A 174 -5.32 17.92 10.27
C GLY A 174 -4.59 18.29 11.56
N TYR A 175 -5.06 19.37 12.21
CA TYR A 175 -4.39 20.01 13.33
C TYR A 175 -5.28 20.14 14.57
N LEU A 176 -4.66 20.12 15.76
CA LEU A 176 -5.35 20.46 17.01
C LEU A 176 -5.56 21.98 17.12
N PRO A 177 -6.69 22.46 17.66
CA PRO A 177 -7.00 23.90 17.76
C PRO A 177 -5.91 24.72 18.46
N ASP A 178 -5.28 24.16 19.50
CA ASP A 178 -4.29 24.87 20.32
C ASP A 178 -2.83 24.53 19.99
N SER A 179 -2.56 23.68 18.98
CA SER A 179 -1.19 23.40 18.56
C SER A 179 -0.61 24.52 17.70
N ARG A 180 0.72 24.54 17.55
CA ARG A 180 1.29 25.24 16.39
C ARG A 180 0.93 24.52 15.10
N LYS A 181 0.66 25.29 14.05
CA LYS A 181 0.17 24.79 12.76
C LYS A 181 0.94 25.49 11.66
N TYR A 182 1.55 24.69 10.81
CA TYR A 182 2.29 25.17 9.65
C TYR A 182 1.80 24.48 8.40
N ALA A 183 1.69 25.26 7.33
CA ALA A 183 1.73 24.76 5.98
C ALA A 183 3.08 25.17 5.38
N TYR A 184 3.58 24.39 4.43
CA TYR A 184 4.81 24.71 3.72
C TYR A 184 4.55 25.01 2.26
N LEU A 185 5.28 25.98 1.72
CA LEU A 185 5.33 26.31 0.31
C LEU A 185 6.75 26.00 -0.19
N THR A 186 6.92 24.91 -0.93
CA THR A 186 8.21 24.45 -1.44
C THR A 186 8.02 23.56 -2.67
N GLN A 187 8.98 23.55 -3.60
CA GLN A 187 8.97 22.60 -4.71
C GLN A 187 10.38 22.46 -5.27
N TYR A 188 10.93 21.26 -5.16
CA TYR A 188 12.08 20.87 -5.97
C TYR A 188 11.63 20.69 -7.42
N ALA A 189 12.30 21.37 -8.34
CA ALA A 189 12.00 21.38 -9.77
C ALA A 189 13.03 20.59 -10.59
N GLY A 190 13.84 19.74 -9.96
CA GLY A 190 14.83 18.91 -10.64
C GLY A 190 16.17 19.61 -10.85
N TRP A 191 16.95 19.13 -11.82
CA TRP A 191 18.22 19.73 -12.21
C TRP A 191 18.02 20.72 -13.34
N ARG A 192 18.69 21.87 -13.26
CA ARG A 192 18.65 22.92 -14.29
C ARG A 192 19.39 22.46 -15.55
N TYR A 193 18.72 22.54 -16.70
CA TYR A 193 19.35 22.23 -17.98
C TYR A 193 20.45 23.24 -18.40
N ALA A 194 21.54 22.72 -18.99
CA ALA A 194 22.65 23.32 -19.76
C ALA A 194 23.31 24.65 -19.34
N LYS A 195 22.90 25.31 -18.26
CA LYS A 195 23.55 26.55 -17.81
C LYS A 195 24.68 26.29 -16.82
N ASP A 196 24.42 25.41 -15.86
CA ASP A 196 25.32 25.10 -14.73
C ASP A 196 25.15 23.66 -14.20
N ASN A 197 24.10 22.95 -14.61
CA ASN A 197 23.74 21.62 -14.08
C ASN A 197 23.70 21.64 -12.54
N SER A 198 22.96 22.60 -11.96
CA SER A 198 22.70 22.72 -10.53
C SER A 198 21.28 22.27 -10.16
N PRO A 199 20.99 22.01 -8.88
CA PRO A 199 19.62 21.92 -8.36
C PRO A 199 18.79 23.16 -8.75
N LEU A 200 17.51 22.95 -9.03
CA LEU A 200 16.52 23.98 -9.33
C LEU A 200 15.31 23.81 -8.41
N ASP A 201 14.92 24.88 -7.74
CA ASP A 201 13.67 24.98 -6.99
C ASP A 201 12.79 26.11 -7.56
N ILE A 202 11.53 26.14 -7.14
CA ILE A 202 10.66 27.29 -7.45
C ILE A 202 10.93 28.42 -6.46
N ASP A 203 11.17 29.63 -6.98
CA ASP A 203 11.31 30.83 -6.15
C ASP A 203 9.95 31.38 -5.74
N PHE A 204 9.59 31.22 -4.47
CA PHE A 204 8.36 31.77 -3.91
C PHE A 204 8.53 33.14 -3.23
N SER A 205 9.65 33.82 -3.40
CA SER A 205 9.91 35.10 -2.72
C SER A 205 8.94 36.22 -3.09
N SER A 206 8.25 36.15 -4.23
CA SER A 206 7.20 37.10 -4.63
C SER A 206 5.84 36.83 -3.97
N TYR A 207 5.63 35.64 -3.39
CA TYR A 207 4.39 35.26 -2.73
C TYR A 207 4.44 35.70 -1.27
N LYS A 208 3.58 36.65 -0.90
CA LYS A 208 3.60 37.30 0.43
C LYS A 208 2.48 36.86 1.35
N ASP A 209 1.35 36.49 0.79
CA ASP A 209 0.12 36.22 1.53
C ASP A 209 -0.39 34.82 1.26
N PHE A 210 -1.01 34.22 2.27
CA PHE A 210 -1.84 33.02 2.11
C PHE A 210 -3.20 33.22 2.79
N LYS A 211 -4.15 32.36 2.44
CA LYS A 211 -5.50 32.34 3.00
C LYS A 211 -5.84 30.93 3.48
N ILE A 212 -6.70 30.84 4.47
CA ILE A 212 -7.42 29.60 4.77
C ILE A 212 -8.85 29.81 4.30
N VAL A 213 -9.37 28.83 3.55
CA VAL A 213 -10.75 28.80 3.08
C VAL A 213 -11.45 27.58 3.64
N ASP A 214 -12.73 27.71 3.92
CA ASP A 214 -13.63 26.57 4.17
C ASP A 214 -13.64 25.67 2.93
N ALA A 215 -13.38 24.36 3.12
CA ALA A 215 -13.15 23.44 2.02
C ALA A 215 -14.40 23.17 1.17
N ASP A 216 -15.59 23.32 1.75
CA ASP A 216 -16.85 22.99 1.09
C ASP A 216 -17.42 24.23 0.37
N THR A 217 -17.32 25.42 0.99
CA THR A 217 -17.89 26.67 0.46
C THR A 217 -16.88 27.56 -0.27
N GLY A 218 -15.57 27.32 -0.10
CA GLY A 218 -14.51 28.19 -0.61
C GLY A 218 -14.42 29.55 0.09
N LYS A 219 -15.19 29.77 1.17
CA LYS A 219 -15.21 31.04 1.89
C LYS A 219 -13.92 31.26 2.66
N GLU A 220 -13.29 32.41 2.46
CA GLU A 220 -12.12 32.84 3.24
C GLU A 220 -12.47 33.01 4.73
N VAL A 221 -11.67 32.41 5.61
CA VAL A 221 -11.84 32.43 7.07
C VAL A 221 -10.61 32.92 7.83
N TYR A 222 -9.44 32.98 7.18
CA TYR A 222 -8.20 33.47 7.76
C TYR A 222 -7.25 34.00 6.66
N LYS A 223 -6.37 34.91 7.05
CA LYS A 223 -5.27 35.45 6.23
C LYS A 223 -3.98 35.45 7.04
N GLY A 224 -2.88 35.09 6.39
CA GLY A 224 -1.55 35.10 7.01
C GLY A 224 -0.46 35.51 6.02
N GLN A 225 0.77 35.58 6.52
CA GLN A 225 1.96 35.95 5.75
C GLN A 225 2.83 34.73 5.48
N ILE A 226 3.41 34.68 4.29
CA ILE A 226 4.41 33.68 3.89
C ILE A 226 5.80 34.21 4.27
N ARG A 227 6.60 33.40 4.95
CA ARG A 227 7.98 33.76 5.34
C ARG A 227 8.93 32.63 4.98
N ILE A 228 10.16 32.96 4.60
CA ILE A 228 11.18 31.93 4.42
C ILE A 228 11.47 31.25 5.77
N SER A 229 11.65 29.94 5.75
CA SER A 229 12.04 29.19 6.95
C SER A 229 13.36 29.74 7.50
N PRO A 230 13.52 29.88 8.83
CA PRO A 230 14.80 30.27 9.43
C PRO A 230 15.95 29.34 9.05
N VAL A 231 15.69 28.04 8.82
CA VAL A 231 16.69 27.06 8.39
C VAL A 231 17.19 27.34 6.97
N CYS A 232 16.37 28.00 6.15
CA CYS A 232 16.68 28.43 4.79
C CYS A 232 17.34 29.83 4.74
N LEU A 233 17.87 30.35 5.84
CA LEU A 233 18.59 31.62 5.88
C LEU A 233 20.04 31.42 6.32
N LYS A 234 20.98 31.91 5.51
CA LYS A 234 22.40 32.02 5.86
C LYS A 234 22.90 33.42 5.53
N ASP A 235 23.36 34.15 6.53
CA ASP A 235 23.79 35.56 6.40
C ASP A 235 22.72 36.44 5.70
N ASP A 236 21.46 36.28 6.13
CA ASP A 236 20.25 36.91 5.56
C ASP A 236 19.95 36.59 4.08
N LYS A 237 20.64 35.61 3.51
CA LYS A 237 20.40 35.15 2.15
C LYS A 237 19.61 33.84 2.16
N PRO A 238 18.56 33.73 1.33
CA PRO A 238 17.88 32.46 1.07
C PRO A 238 18.86 31.39 0.60
N VAL A 239 18.83 30.24 1.26
CA VAL A 239 19.54 29.01 0.89
C VAL A 239 18.58 27.83 0.92
N ASN A 240 18.90 26.78 0.19
CA ASN A 240 18.08 25.58 0.16
C ASN A 240 18.20 24.81 1.49
N ASP A 241 17.09 24.25 1.94
CA ASP A 241 17.11 23.24 3.00
C ASP A 241 17.79 21.96 2.49
N ARG A 242 18.60 21.33 3.33
CA ARG A 242 19.42 20.17 2.94
C ARG A 242 18.59 18.89 2.72
N LEU A 243 17.43 18.76 3.34
CA LEU A 243 16.60 17.56 3.21
C LEU A 243 15.82 17.59 1.88
N THR A 244 15.35 18.78 1.51
CA THR A 244 14.51 19.02 0.31
C THR A 244 15.30 19.50 -0.91
N ASP A 245 16.54 19.95 -0.74
CA ASP A 245 17.33 20.71 -1.73
C ASP A 245 16.55 21.89 -2.34
N SER A 246 15.62 22.48 -1.59
CA SER A 246 14.76 23.60 -2.03
C SER A 246 14.61 24.65 -0.93
N ARG A 247 14.29 25.89 -1.29
CA ARG A 247 13.87 26.89 -0.31
C ARG A 247 12.48 26.55 0.20
N VAL A 248 12.36 26.43 1.52
CA VAL A 248 11.08 26.19 2.19
C VAL A 248 10.54 27.49 2.76
N TRP A 249 9.30 27.80 2.40
CA TRP A 249 8.55 28.93 2.93
C TRP A 249 7.45 28.41 3.85
N GLU A 250 7.24 29.10 4.95
CA GLU A 250 6.36 28.69 6.03
C GLU A 250 5.14 29.60 6.10
N MET A 251 4.00 28.99 6.35
CA MET A 251 2.72 29.63 6.58
C MET A 251 2.25 29.23 7.98
N ASP A 252 2.58 30.05 8.99
CA ASP A 252 2.13 29.85 10.36
C ASP A 252 0.70 30.39 10.51
N PHE A 253 -0.24 29.51 10.84
CA PHE A 253 -1.63 29.85 11.13
C PHE A 253 -2.06 29.33 12.51
N SER A 254 -1.12 29.24 13.44
CA SER A 254 -1.34 28.73 14.80
C SER A 254 -2.46 29.48 15.54
N ASP A 255 -2.62 30.77 15.27
CA ASP A 255 -3.67 31.62 15.85
C ASP A 255 -5.08 31.31 15.34
N PHE A 256 -5.21 30.57 14.23
CA PHE A 256 -6.49 30.09 13.72
C PHE A 256 -6.88 28.78 14.41
N LYS A 257 -7.91 28.85 15.27
CA LYS A 257 -8.33 27.73 16.14
C LYS A 257 -9.72 27.17 15.84
N THR A 258 -10.46 27.83 14.95
CA THR A 258 -11.87 27.50 14.68
C THR A 258 -11.96 26.07 14.13
N PRO A 259 -12.74 25.18 14.77
CA PRO A 259 -12.92 23.84 14.24
C PRO A 259 -13.67 23.84 12.90
N GLY A 260 -13.21 23.04 11.95
CA GLY A 260 -13.77 22.97 10.61
C GLY A 260 -12.88 22.19 9.64
N ARG A 261 -13.26 22.17 8.37
CA ARG A 261 -12.50 21.55 7.28
C ARG A 261 -12.07 22.62 6.30
N TYR A 262 -10.78 22.69 6.01
CA TYR A 262 -10.17 23.84 5.37
C TYR A 262 -9.18 23.44 4.28
N ARG A 263 -8.80 24.42 3.44
CA ARG A 263 -7.63 24.37 2.56
C ARG A 263 -6.81 25.64 2.73
N VAL A 264 -5.49 25.55 2.55
CA VAL A 264 -4.62 26.71 2.37
C VAL A 264 -4.64 27.10 0.90
N ILE A 265 -4.79 28.39 0.63
CA ILE A 265 -4.72 29.00 -0.70
C ILE A 265 -3.57 29.99 -0.73
N VAL A 266 -2.67 29.83 -1.69
CA VAL A 266 -1.60 30.77 -1.99
C VAL A 266 -1.92 31.43 -3.34
N PRO A 267 -2.27 32.73 -3.37
CA PRO A 267 -2.64 33.41 -4.60
C PRO A 267 -1.58 33.29 -5.68
N GLY A 268 -1.96 32.77 -6.84
CA GLY A 268 -1.09 32.49 -7.97
C GLY A 268 -0.31 31.17 -7.88
N ALA A 269 -0.28 30.47 -6.75
CA ALA A 269 0.30 29.14 -6.66
C ALA A 269 -0.78 28.04 -6.70
N GLY A 270 -1.84 28.18 -5.92
CA GLY A 270 -2.94 27.21 -5.86
C GLY A 270 -3.33 26.84 -4.42
N ALA A 271 -3.92 25.65 -4.29
CA ALA A 271 -4.48 25.12 -3.06
C ALA A 271 -3.72 23.91 -2.51
N SER A 272 -3.75 23.73 -1.19
CA SER A 272 -3.35 22.49 -0.52
C SER A 272 -4.40 21.37 -0.68
N PHE A 273 -4.05 20.15 -0.26
CA PHE A 273 -5.04 19.15 0.15
C PHE A 273 -5.93 19.70 1.29
N PRO A 274 -7.17 19.21 1.44
CA PRO A 274 -8.03 19.64 2.54
C PRO A 274 -7.59 18.99 3.86
N PHE A 275 -7.78 19.70 4.96
CA PHE A 275 -7.41 19.25 6.31
C PHE A 275 -8.44 19.70 7.36
N GLY A 276 -8.49 18.99 8.49
CA GLY A 276 -9.34 19.34 9.63
C GLY A 276 -8.64 20.23 10.65
N ILE A 277 -9.42 21.05 11.37
CA ILE A 277 -9.04 21.55 12.69
C ILE A 277 -10.07 21.03 13.69
N SER A 278 -9.63 20.25 14.67
CA SER A 278 -10.53 19.63 15.65
C SER A 278 -9.75 19.14 16.88
N ALA A 279 -10.37 19.19 18.05
CA ALA A 279 -9.82 18.54 19.24
C ALA A 279 -9.74 17.00 19.09
N LYS A 280 -10.50 16.43 18.14
CA LYS A 280 -10.58 15.00 17.83
C LYS A 280 -9.82 14.61 16.56
N VAL A 281 -8.96 15.49 16.05
CA VAL A 281 -8.37 15.33 14.71
C VAL A 281 -7.57 14.03 14.55
N TYR A 282 -6.97 13.49 15.61
CA TYR A 282 -6.18 12.27 15.55
C TYR A 282 -6.97 10.99 15.85
N ASN A 283 -8.24 11.08 16.23
CA ASN A 283 -9.06 9.91 16.57
C ASN A 283 -9.19 8.95 15.37
N HIS A 284 -9.35 9.48 14.16
CA HIS A 284 -9.42 8.67 12.95
C HIS A 284 -8.07 8.05 12.54
N VAL A 285 -6.96 8.71 12.91
CA VAL A 285 -5.62 8.16 12.71
C VAL A 285 -5.45 6.94 13.62
N LEU A 286 -5.79 7.08 14.90
CA LEU A 286 -5.80 5.97 15.85
C LEU A 286 -6.73 4.84 15.40
N GLY A 287 -7.98 5.15 15.03
CA GLY A 287 -8.94 4.14 14.56
C GLY A 287 -8.42 3.37 13.34
N THR A 288 -7.69 4.03 12.45
CA THR A 288 -7.02 3.38 11.31
C THR A 288 -5.87 2.47 11.77
N LEU A 289 -5.00 2.92 12.67
CA LEU A 289 -3.89 2.11 13.22
C LEU A 289 -4.39 0.88 13.99
N MET A 290 -5.46 1.01 14.77
CA MET A 290 -6.09 -0.13 15.45
C MET A 290 -6.65 -1.14 14.45
N ARG A 291 -7.22 -0.68 13.32
CA ARG A 291 -7.60 -1.58 12.22
C ARG A 291 -6.37 -2.26 11.59
N GLY A 292 -5.21 -1.61 11.59
CA GLY A 292 -3.93 -2.21 11.24
C GLY A 292 -3.61 -3.44 12.10
N PHE A 293 -3.78 -3.34 13.43
CA PHE A 293 -3.66 -4.51 14.31
C PHE A 293 -4.65 -5.60 13.94
N TYR A 294 -5.92 -5.24 13.69
CA TYR A 294 -6.92 -6.19 13.25
C TYR A 294 -6.50 -6.94 11.98
N HIS A 295 -5.98 -6.24 10.97
CA HIS A 295 -5.49 -6.84 9.72
C HIS A 295 -4.30 -7.79 9.92
N GLN A 296 -3.51 -7.59 10.98
CA GLN A 296 -2.38 -8.45 11.31
C GLN A 296 -2.74 -9.58 12.27
N ARG A 297 -3.96 -9.68 12.79
CA ARG A 297 -4.32 -10.77 13.72
C ARG A 297 -4.24 -12.13 13.02
N CYS A 298 -3.38 -13.01 13.53
CA CYS A 298 -3.30 -14.41 13.15
C CYS A 298 -4.35 -15.25 13.90
N GLY A 299 -4.85 -16.33 13.29
CA GLY A 299 -5.82 -17.22 13.93
C GLY A 299 -7.22 -16.62 14.08
N THR A 300 -7.60 -15.69 13.18
CA THR A 300 -8.95 -15.13 13.12
C THR A 300 -9.41 -14.86 11.69
N GLU A 301 -10.70 -14.54 11.55
CA GLU A 301 -11.31 -14.08 10.30
C GLU A 301 -11.26 -12.55 10.25
N LEU A 302 -11.10 -11.98 9.06
CA LEU A 302 -11.36 -10.55 8.85
C LEU A 302 -12.76 -10.36 8.27
N LEU A 303 -13.63 -9.75 9.05
CA LEU A 303 -15.05 -9.63 8.75
C LEU A 303 -15.37 -8.32 8.04
N ALA A 304 -16.32 -8.41 7.09
CA ALA A 304 -16.79 -7.27 6.27
C ALA A 304 -17.32 -6.09 7.11
N GLU A 305 -17.77 -6.35 8.33
CA GLU A 305 -18.23 -5.32 9.26
C GLU A 305 -17.12 -4.29 9.55
N TYR A 306 -15.89 -4.77 9.77
CA TYR A 306 -14.73 -3.99 10.21
C TYR A 306 -13.75 -3.67 9.10
N THR A 307 -13.78 -4.37 7.97
CA THR A 307 -12.86 -4.08 6.88
C THR A 307 -13.40 -4.59 5.55
N ARG A 308 -12.98 -4.00 4.43
CA ARG A 308 -13.23 -4.57 3.11
C ARG A 308 -12.19 -5.63 2.72
N PHE A 309 -11.08 -5.69 3.47
CA PHE A 309 -9.97 -6.62 3.29
C PHE A 309 -10.25 -7.94 4.02
N THR A 310 -11.29 -8.65 3.60
CA THR A 310 -11.75 -9.84 4.32
C THR A 310 -10.94 -11.08 3.98
N HIS A 311 -10.71 -11.95 4.96
CA HIS A 311 -10.18 -13.29 4.73
C HIS A 311 -10.81 -14.30 5.69
N PRO A 312 -10.94 -15.58 5.29
CA PRO A 312 -11.38 -16.64 6.19
C PRO A 312 -10.36 -16.89 7.30
N LEU A 313 -10.74 -17.65 8.33
CA LEU A 313 -9.87 -18.00 9.44
C LEU A 313 -8.51 -18.55 8.96
N CYS A 314 -7.43 -17.81 9.25
CA CYS A 314 -6.06 -18.17 8.88
C CYS A 314 -5.39 -19.04 9.96
N HIS A 315 -4.37 -19.82 9.56
CA HIS A 315 -3.46 -20.51 10.48
C HIS A 315 -4.11 -21.23 11.66
N LYS A 316 -5.16 -22.01 11.36
CA LYS A 316 -5.92 -22.82 12.31
C LYS A 316 -5.05 -23.81 13.09
N ASP A 317 -3.91 -24.16 12.51
CA ASP A 317 -3.07 -25.24 12.97
C ASP A 317 -2.05 -24.77 14.00
N ASP A 318 -1.91 -25.58 15.04
CA ASP A 318 -0.78 -25.66 15.95
C ASP A 318 0.53 -25.87 15.17
N ALA A 319 1.65 -25.40 15.74
CA ALA A 319 2.95 -25.57 15.12
C ALA A 319 3.60 -26.88 15.55
N ARG A 320 4.13 -27.64 14.59
CA ARG A 320 4.94 -28.82 14.91
C ARG A 320 6.33 -28.38 15.36
N ILE A 321 6.91 -29.14 16.26
CA ILE A 321 8.32 -29.08 16.61
C ILE A 321 9.12 -29.98 15.63
N PRO A 322 9.96 -29.44 14.72
CA PRO A 322 10.82 -30.25 13.85
C PRO A 322 11.76 -31.17 14.61
N ALA A 323 12.11 -32.33 14.01
CA ALA A 323 13.21 -33.15 14.48
C ALA A 323 14.56 -32.42 14.27
N ILE A 324 15.56 -32.77 15.08
CA ILE A 324 16.89 -32.14 15.07
C ILE A 324 17.50 -32.13 13.67
N GLU A 325 17.38 -33.24 12.96
CA GLU A 325 17.94 -33.45 11.63
C GLU A 325 17.28 -32.55 10.56
N GLU A 326 16.07 -32.04 10.83
CA GLU A 326 15.33 -31.17 9.91
C GLU A 326 15.84 -29.72 9.93
N TYR A 327 16.46 -29.28 11.03
CA TYR A 327 16.92 -27.89 11.18
C TYR A 327 18.21 -27.58 10.42
N LYS A 328 19.02 -28.61 10.07
CA LYS A 328 20.30 -28.46 9.35
C LYS A 328 21.23 -27.37 9.93
N CYS A 329 21.22 -27.19 11.25
CA CYS A 329 22.14 -26.34 12.00
C CYS A 329 23.05 -27.25 12.87
N ASP A 330 24.27 -26.81 13.18
CA ASP A 330 25.25 -27.63 13.94
C ASP A 330 25.14 -27.45 15.47
N GLU A 331 24.14 -26.73 15.98
CA GLU A 331 24.03 -26.33 17.39
C GLU A 331 23.00 -27.16 18.18
N ALA A 332 23.44 -28.33 18.69
CA ALA A 332 22.59 -29.36 19.27
C ALA A 332 21.79 -28.97 20.54
N ASP A 333 22.33 -28.06 21.37
CA ASP A 333 21.79 -27.76 22.71
C ASP A 333 20.52 -26.87 22.69
N PHE A 334 20.28 -26.17 21.57
CA PHE A 334 19.13 -25.27 21.37
C PHE A 334 17.95 -25.94 20.69
N TYR A 335 18.08 -27.25 20.41
CA TYR A 335 17.02 -27.99 19.80
C TYR A 335 15.86 -28.27 20.76
N PRO A 336 14.64 -28.35 20.22
CA PRO A 336 13.46 -28.70 21.01
C PRO A 336 13.58 -30.08 21.66
N GLN A 337 13.08 -30.22 22.89
CA GLN A 337 13.19 -31.49 23.64
C GLN A 337 12.14 -32.54 23.20
N GLU A 338 11.01 -32.11 22.64
CA GLU A 338 9.89 -32.97 22.27
C GLU A 338 9.63 -32.92 20.75
N ALA A 339 10.58 -33.45 19.96
CA ALA A 339 10.44 -33.52 18.51
C ALA A 339 9.09 -34.14 18.08
N ASN A 340 8.48 -33.54 17.06
CA ASN A 340 7.14 -33.83 16.52
C ASN A 340 5.95 -33.52 17.42
N LYS A 341 6.14 -33.00 18.64
CA LYS A 341 5.03 -32.41 19.40
C LYS A 341 4.42 -31.25 18.61
N VAL A 342 3.12 -31.09 18.75
CA VAL A 342 2.36 -30.01 18.15
C VAL A 342 1.92 -29.08 19.28
N ILE A 343 2.23 -27.78 19.17
CA ILE A 343 1.95 -26.79 20.23
C ILE A 343 0.96 -25.71 19.75
N PRO A 344 0.04 -25.26 20.63
CA PRO A 344 -0.89 -24.19 20.32
C PRO A 344 -0.19 -22.94 19.83
N CYS A 345 -0.52 -22.51 18.61
CA CYS A 345 0.11 -21.36 17.95
C CYS A 345 -0.90 -20.47 17.22
N ALA A 346 -2.18 -20.54 17.59
CA ALA A 346 -3.18 -19.56 17.18
C ALA A 346 -2.92 -18.19 17.85
N LYS A 347 -3.67 -17.15 17.46
CA LYS A 347 -3.54 -15.76 17.97
C LYS A 347 -2.18 -15.13 17.61
N GLY A 348 -1.86 -14.00 18.26
CA GLY A 348 -0.72 -13.16 17.91
C GLY A 348 -0.93 -12.39 16.61
N HIS A 349 0.09 -11.62 16.23
CA HIS A 349 0.09 -10.83 15.01
C HIS A 349 1.07 -11.42 13.99
N HIS A 350 0.65 -11.47 12.73
CA HIS A 350 1.55 -11.56 11.59
C HIS A 350 2.50 -10.37 11.69
N ASP A 351 3.80 -10.62 11.79
CA ASP A 351 4.72 -9.62 12.30
C ASP A 351 4.97 -8.48 11.33
N ALA A 352 5.03 -8.80 10.04
CA ALA A 352 5.34 -7.81 9.01
C ALA A 352 4.44 -7.98 7.80
N GLY A 353 5.01 -7.86 6.60
CA GLY A 353 4.30 -8.18 5.39
C GLY A 353 4.08 -9.67 5.20
N ASP A 354 4.89 -10.52 5.84
CA ASP A 354 4.71 -11.98 5.88
C ASP A 354 3.81 -12.43 7.03
N TYR A 355 3.37 -13.69 6.98
CA TYR A 355 2.54 -14.28 8.02
C TYR A 355 3.33 -14.94 9.18
N GLY A 356 4.66 -14.79 9.21
CA GLY A 356 5.48 -15.25 10.32
C GLY A 356 5.15 -14.53 11.62
N LYS A 357 5.39 -15.20 12.74
CA LYS A 357 5.26 -14.60 14.08
C LYS A 357 6.56 -14.78 14.85
N TYR A 358 7.15 -13.69 15.32
CA TYR A 358 8.51 -13.65 15.86
C TYR A 358 8.49 -13.23 17.33
N VAL A 359 9.04 -14.04 18.23
CA VAL A 359 8.86 -13.83 19.68
C VAL A 359 9.55 -12.57 20.18
N THR A 360 10.68 -12.17 19.58
CA THR A 360 11.34 -10.88 19.91
C THR A 360 10.43 -9.69 19.63
N ASN A 361 9.86 -9.63 18.42
CA ASN A 361 8.97 -8.54 18.03
C ASN A 361 7.66 -8.58 18.82
N GLY A 362 7.08 -9.76 19.02
CA GLY A 362 5.92 -9.93 19.89
C GLY A 362 6.15 -9.48 21.33
N SER A 363 7.35 -9.71 21.86
CA SER A 363 7.74 -9.22 23.21
C SER A 363 7.81 -7.70 23.26
N LEU A 364 8.33 -7.06 22.21
CA LEU A 364 8.35 -5.61 22.06
C LEU A 364 6.95 -5.02 21.84
N VAL A 365 6.08 -5.68 21.08
CA VAL A 365 4.66 -5.29 20.94
C VAL A 365 3.99 -5.23 22.31
N VAL A 366 4.10 -6.29 23.11
CA VAL A 366 3.55 -6.33 24.47
C VAL A 366 4.14 -5.20 25.32
N PHE A 367 5.46 -4.99 25.26
CA PHE A 367 6.10 -3.93 26.02
C PHE A 367 5.58 -2.54 25.62
N ASN A 368 5.55 -2.25 24.32
CA ASN A 368 5.16 -0.96 23.76
C ASN A 368 3.68 -0.65 24.03
N LEU A 369 2.81 -1.66 24.07
CA LEU A 369 1.39 -1.51 24.39
C LEU A 369 1.12 -1.38 25.90
N LEU A 370 1.89 -2.04 26.77
CA LEU A 370 1.62 -2.06 28.21
C LEU A 370 2.38 -0.98 29.01
N LEU A 371 3.61 -0.61 28.63
CA LEU A 371 4.36 0.47 29.29
C LEU A 371 3.57 1.79 29.37
N PRO A 372 2.83 2.24 28.34
CA PRO A 372 2.07 3.48 28.38
C PRO A 372 0.99 3.55 29.47
N PHE A 373 0.52 2.43 30.01
CA PHE A 373 -0.38 2.43 31.17
C PHE A 373 0.33 2.86 32.47
N GLU A 374 1.65 2.69 32.55
CA GLU A 374 2.46 3.21 33.66
C GLU A 374 2.77 4.71 33.48
N ILE A 375 3.01 5.16 32.24
CA ILE A 375 3.43 6.54 31.93
C ILE A 375 2.23 7.50 31.76
N PHE A 376 1.19 7.08 31.03
CA PHE A 376 0.03 7.88 30.64
C PHE A 376 -1.30 7.16 30.90
N PRO A 377 -1.59 6.66 32.12
CA PRO A 377 -2.75 5.82 32.38
C PRO A 377 -4.07 6.44 31.91
N GLY A 378 -4.26 7.76 32.01
CA GLY A 378 -5.49 8.43 31.57
C GLY A 378 -5.71 8.53 30.06
N LYS A 379 -4.68 8.23 29.24
CA LYS A 379 -4.74 8.31 27.77
C LYS A 379 -4.92 6.94 27.09
N MET A 380 -4.75 5.85 27.83
CA MET A 380 -4.71 4.49 27.28
C MET A 380 -5.99 3.66 27.54
N GLN A 381 -7.01 4.27 28.16
CA GLN A 381 -8.22 3.56 28.65
C GLN A 381 -9.39 3.54 27.64
N PHE A 382 -9.13 3.80 26.36
CA PHE A 382 -10.19 3.83 25.35
C PHE A 382 -10.63 2.41 24.95
N ASP A 383 -11.90 2.28 24.56
CA ASP A 383 -12.58 0.99 24.29
C ASP A 383 -13.68 1.19 23.23
N ASN A 384 -13.28 1.70 22.07
CA ASN A 384 -14.22 2.13 21.04
C ASN A 384 -13.60 2.17 19.64
N SER A 385 -12.43 1.57 19.50
CA SER A 385 -11.76 1.39 18.21
C SER A 385 -12.65 0.60 17.26
N PRO A 386 -12.41 0.67 15.95
CA PRO A 386 -13.21 -0.07 14.98
C PRO A 386 -12.81 -1.55 14.91
N LEU A 387 -12.88 -2.23 16.06
CA LEU A 387 -12.50 -3.62 16.28
C LEU A 387 -13.70 -4.46 16.73
N PRO A 388 -13.65 -5.80 16.55
CA PRO A 388 -14.70 -6.70 17.02
C PRO A 388 -15.05 -6.56 18.50
N ASN A 389 -14.04 -6.48 19.35
CA ASN A 389 -14.21 -6.57 20.80
C ASN A 389 -14.47 -5.23 21.49
N SER A 390 -14.26 -4.10 20.80
CA SER A 390 -14.45 -2.79 21.40
C SER A 390 -15.88 -2.55 21.89
N GLY A 391 -15.99 -1.81 22.99
CA GLY A 391 -17.19 -1.49 23.75
C GLY A 391 -17.54 -2.53 24.83
N ASN A 392 -16.61 -3.40 25.23
CA ASN A 392 -16.84 -4.48 26.20
C ASN A 392 -16.42 -4.15 27.65
N GLY A 393 -15.86 -2.96 27.88
CA GLY A 393 -15.34 -2.49 29.17
C GLY A 393 -13.85 -2.77 29.42
N ILE A 394 -13.11 -3.29 28.44
CA ILE A 394 -11.67 -3.54 28.47
C ILE A 394 -10.99 -2.57 27.51
N PRO A 395 -9.90 -1.88 27.90
CA PRO A 395 -9.22 -0.98 26.97
C PRO A 395 -8.70 -1.73 25.72
N ASP A 396 -8.88 -1.14 24.54
CA ASP A 396 -8.56 -1.80 23.26
C ASP A 396 -7.08 -2.22 23.18
N LEU A 397 -6.16 -1.38 23.69
CA LEU A 397 -4.72 -1.72 23.72
C LEU A 397 -4.40 -2.90 24.65
N ILE A 398 -5.20 -3.10 25.72
CA ILE A 398 -5.06 -4.26 26.61
C ILE A 398 -5.52 -5.52 25.89
N GLU A 399 -6.59 -5.44 25.09
CA GLU A 399 -7.03 -6.57 24.29
C GLU A 399 -6.03 -6.93 23.18
N GLU A 400 -5.43 -5.96 22.49
CA GLU A 400 -4.37 -6.26 21.51
C GLU A 400 -3.12 -6.84 22.17
N ALA A 401 -2.69 -6.32 23.33
CA ALA A 401 -1.61 -6.91 24.10
C ALA A 401 -1.94 -8.34 24.54
N LYS A 402 -3.19 -8.59 24.97
CA LYS A 402 -3.66 -9.93 25.33
C LYS A 402 -3.67 -10.88 24.13
N TRP A 403 -4.07 -10.40 22.95
CA TRP A 403 -4.05 -11.18 21.72
C TRP A 403 -2.64 -11.69 21.38
N GLU A 404 -1.63 -10.85 21.61
CA GLU A 404 -0.22 -11.21 21.45
C GLU A 404 0.24 -12.19 22.54
N LEU A 405 -0.09 -11.91 23.81
CA LEU A 405 0.25 -12.76 24.96
C LEU A 405 -0.35 -14.18 24.88
N ASP A 406 -1.53 -14.34 24.30
CA ASP A 406 -2.18 -15.64 24.06
C ASP A 406 -1.37 -16.53 23.13
N TRP A 407 -0.63 -15.93 22.19
CA TRP A 407 0.33 -16.67 21.39
C TRP A 407 1.68 -16.80 22.11
N LEU A 408 2.26 -15.68 22.55
CA LEU A 408 3.59 -15.62 23.16
C LEU A 408 3.74 -16.67 24.26
N SER A 409 2.78 -16.73 25.19
CA SER A 409 2.85 -17.61 26.35
C SER A 409 2.90 -19.10 26.01
N ASN A 410 2.54 -19.52 24.79
CA ASN A 410 2.64 -20.90 24.32
C ASN A 410 4.02 -21.27 23.73
N MET A 411 4.92 -20.29 23.56
CA MET A 411 6.21 -20.47 22.90
C MET A 411 7.33 -21.00 23.81
N GLN A 412 7.07 -21.17 25.11
CA GLN A 412 8.04 -21.70 26.07
C GLN A 412 8.05 -23.23 26.10
N ASP A 413 9.23 -23.83 25.91
CA ASP A 413 9.47 -25.27 25.99
C ASP A 413 9.54 -25.77 27.46
N SER A 414 9.56 -27.08 27.62
CA SER A 414 9.58 -27.80 28.90
C SER A 414 10.79 -27.46 29.78
N ASP A 415 11.93 -27.07 29.21
CA ASP A 415 13.14 -26.66 29.94
C ASP A 415 13.14 -25.18 30.36
N GLY A 416 12.17 -24.40 29.89
CA GLY A 416 12.02 -22.97 30.19
C GLY A 416 12.55 -22.04 29.11
N LEU A 417 13.32 -22.54 28.13
CA LEU A 417 13.75 -21.79 26.96
C LEU A 417 12.59 -21.62 25.96
N VAL A 418 12.71 -20.67 25.04
CA VAL A 418 11.61 -20.22 24.17
C VAL A 418 12.01 -20.34 22.70
N PHE A 419 11.08 -20.84 21.88
CA PHE A 419 11.27 -20.94 20.43
C PHE A 419 11.31 -19.56 19.77
N LEU A 420 12.12 -19.41 18.73
CA LEU A 420 12.41 -18.12 18.11
C LEU A 420 11.22 -17.50 17.35
N LEU A 421 10.54 -18.31 16.51
CA LEU A 421 9.43 -17.87 15.67
C LEU A 421 8.54 -19.04 15.24
N VAL A 422 7.39 -18.71 14.64
CA VAL A 422 6.49 -19.66 13.94
C VAL A 422 6.34 -19.24 12.48
N LYS A 423 6.71 -20.12 11.55
CA LYS A 423 6.44 -19.98 10.10
C LYS A 423 6.46 -21.35 9.40
N PRO A 424 6.16 -21.48 8.09
CA PRO A 424 6.34 -22.76 7.39
C PRO A 424 7.80 -23.27 7.44
N ASP A 425 7.97 -24.56 7.18
CA ASP A 425 9.25 -25.31 7.08
C ASP A 425 10.50 -24.42 6.85
N PRO A 426 11.57 -24.54 7.68
CA PRO A 426 12.74 -23.67 7.64
C PRO A 426 13.51 -23.67 6.31
N THR A 427 13.24 -24.63 5.44
CA THR A 427 13.83 -24.74 4.10
C THR A 427 13.01 -24.08 2.99
N MET A 428 11.90 -23.42 3.33
CA MET A 428 10.94 -22.88 2.37
C MET A 428 10.87 -21.35 2.35
N SER A 429 10.36 -20.81 1.23
CA SER A 429 9.97 -19.40 1.11
C SER A 429 8.78 -19.07 2.01
N TYR A 430 8.55 -17.77 2.24
CA TYR A 430 7.34 -17.25 2.89
C TYR A 430 6.06 -17.81 2.23
N GLU A 431 5.00 -17.94 3.03
CA GLU A 431 3.66 -18.30 2.54
C GLU A 431 3.18 -17.29 1.51
N ASP A 432 2.45 -17.73 0.50
CA ASP A 432 1.88 -16.80 -0.49
C ASP A 432 0.54 -16.24 0.02
N SER A 433 -0.46 -17.08 0.30
CA SER A 433 -1.80 -16.63 0.70
C SER A 433 -2.35 -17.37 1.93
N ILE A 434 -3.12 -16.66 2.75
CA ILE A 434 -3.94 -17.22 3.85
C ILE A 434 -5.37 -17.61 3.42
N ALA A 435 -5.80 -17.22 2.22
CA ALA A 435 -7.15 -17.45 1.69
C ALA A 435 -7.07 -18.18 0.33
N GLY A 436 -7.57 -19.42 0.29
CA GLY A 436 -7.59 -20.25 -0.91
C GLY A 436 -6.73 -21.51 -0.75
N LYS A 437 -7.13 -22.62 -1.39
CA LYS A 437 -6.40 -23.89 -1.29
C LYS A 437 -4.94 -23.65 -1.68
N PRO A 438 -3.99 -23.86 -0.75
CA PRO A 438 -2.59 -23.69 -1.04
C PRO A 438 -2.22 -24.55 -2.23
N SER A 439 -1.32 -24.08 -3.09
CA SER A 439 -0.52 -25.05 -3.80
C SER A 439 0.13 -25.95 -2.74
N LYS A 440 0.15 -27.28 -2.94
CA LYS A 440 0.79 -28.23 -2.02
C LYS A 440 2.27 -27.87 -1.72
N GLN A 441 2.84 -26.94 -2.48
CA GLN A 441 4.22 -26.49 -2.40
C GLN A 441 4.45 -25.36 -1.39
N PHE A 442 3.47 -24.49 -1.07
CA PHE A 442 3.73 -23.24 -0.32
C PHE A 442 3.01 -23.05 1.02
N ASN A 443 1.94 -23.79 1.35
CA ASN A 443 1.41 -23.82 2.74
C ASN A 443 1.47 -25.24 3.31
N LYS A 444 2.65 -25.59 3.84
CA LYS A 444 2.83 -26.78 4.69
C LYS A 444 2.44 -26.47 6.13
N GLN A 445 2.34 -27.51 6.95
CA GLN A 445 2.23 -27.38 8.41
C GLN A 445 3.31 -26.41 8.93
N ARG A 446 2.88 -25.41 9.71
CA ARG A 446 3.80 -24.48 10.36
C ARG A 446 4.66 -25.19 11.38
N VAL A 447 5.87 -24.68 11.57
CA VAL A 447 6.81 -25.20 12.55
C VAL A 447 7.30 -24.09 13.45
N VAL A 448 7.63 -24.45 14.68
CA VAL A 448 8.46 -23.59 15.51
C VAL A 448 9.90 -23.71 15.10
N TRP A 449 10.65 -22.63 15.24
CA TRP A 449 12.10 -22.64 15.06
C TRP A 449 12.81 -23.00 16.36
N TRP A 450 14.12 -23.26 16.31
CA TRP A 450 14.92 -23.59 17.50
C TRP A 450 14.83 -22.50 18.58
N LYS A 451 15.28 -22.84 19.79
CA LYS A 451 15.21 -21.95 20.95
C LYS A 451 16.41 -21.00 21.00
N ASP A 452 16.26 -19.88 21.67
CA ASP A 452 17.32 -18.87 21.78
C ASP A 452 17.24 -18.12 23.13
N ILE A 453 18.40 -17.86 23.74
CA ILE A 453 18.48 -17.21 25.06
C ILE A 453 18.12 -15.72 25.04
N HIS A 454 18.42 -14.98 23.96
CA HIS A 454 18.03 -13.57 23.79
C HIS A 454 16.50 -13.48 23.74
N ILE A 455 15.90 -14.34 22.91
CA ILE A 455 14.45 -14.43 22.73
C ILE A 455 13.77 -14.83 24.05
N THR A 456 14.34 -15.81 24.76
CA THR A 456 13.83 -16.27 26.06
C THR A 456 13.83 -15.14 27.10
N ALA A 457 14.88 -14.32 27.14
CA ALA A 457 14.96 -13.19 28.05
C ALA A 457 13.93 -12.10 27.72
N GLY A 458 13.77 -11.71 26.45
CA GLY A 458 12.74 -10.77 26.02
C GLY A 458 11.30 -11.26 26.30
N PHE A 459 11.07 -12.55 26.10
CA PHE A 459 9.81 -13.22 26.47
C PHE A 459 9.54 -13.12 27.99
N ALA A 460 10.53 -13.43 28.83
CA ALA A 460 10.40 -13.34 30.27
C ALA A 460 10.12 -11.90 30.73
N ALA A 461 10.79 -10.92 30.12
CA ALA A 461 10.61 -9.51 30.40
C ALA A 461 9.16 -9.05 30.11
N SER A 462 8.64 -9.37 28.93
CA SER A 462 7.27 -9.01 28.51
C SER A 462 6.20 -9.69 29.36
N LEU A 463 6.35 -10.99 29.67
CA LEU A 463 5.44 -11.70 30.57
C LEU A 463 5.47 -11.17 32.01
N ALA A 464 6.66 -10.85 32.54
CA ALA A 464 6.78 -10.27 33.87
C ALA A 464 6.08 -8.90 33.95
N ARG A 465 6.20 -8.06 32.91
CA ARG A 465 5.45 -6.80 32.80
C ARG A 465 3.94 -7.04 32.74
N ALA A 466 3.48 -7.94 31.88
CA ALA A 466 2.06 -8.28 31.76
C ALA A 466 1.48 -8.73 33.11
N ALA A 467 2.21 -9.59 33.83
CA ALA A 467 1.80 -10.11 35.14
C ALA A 467 1.60 -9.03 36.22
N ARG A 468 2.24 -7.86 36.10
CA ARG A 468 2.05 -6.74 37.04
C ARG A 468 1.18 -5.60 36.52
N THR A 469 0.79 -5.63 35.24
CA THR A 469 0.02 -4.53 34.65
C THR A 469 -1.39 -4.53 35.26
N PRO A 470 -1.84 -3.44 35.91
CA PRO A 470 -3.09 -3.43 36.67
C PRO A 470 -4.31 -3.86 35.86
N GLU A 471 -4.39 -3.45 34.60
CA GLU A 471 -5.48 -3.79 33.68
C GLU A 471 -5.46 -5.29 33.34
N ILE A 472 -4.29 -5.87 33.03
CA ILE A 472 -4.17 -7.32 32.78
C ILE A 472 -4.55 -8.11 34.05
N VAL A 473 -4.08 -7.71 35.23
CA VAL A 473 -4.45 -8.36 36.50
C VAL A 473 -5.95 -8.27 36.78
N LYS A 474 -6.56 -7.13 36.46
CA LYS A 474 -8.00 -6.90 36.66
C LYS A 474 -8.85 -7.77 35.74
N TYR A 475 -8.52 -7.84 34.45
CA TYR A 475 -9.36 -8.50 33.45
C TYR A 475 -8.97 -9.96 33.20
N TYR A 476 -7.71 -10.34 33.43
CA TYR A 476 -7.15 -11.67 33.17
C TYR A 476 -6.24 -12.17 34.32
N PRO A 477 -6.74 -12.27 35.57
CA PRO A 477 -5.93 -12.55 36.75
C PRO A 477 -5.19 -13.91 36.73
N GLU A 478 -5.82 -14.97 36.19
CA GLU A 478 -5.19 -16.30 36.12
C GLU A 478 -4.09 -16.35 35.05
N ASP A 479 -4.31 -15.66 33.93
CA ASP A 479 -3.28 -15.49 32.91
C ASP A 479 -2.09 -14.70 33.47
N ALA A 480 -2.35 -13.62 34.22
CA ALA A 480 -1.30 -12.83 34.87
C ALA A 480 -0.42 -13.66 35.83
N LYS A 481 -1.01 -14.56 36.62
CA LYS A 481 -0.25 -15.50 37.48
C LYS A 481 0.59 -16.45 36.63
N THR A 482 -0.01 -17.03 35.59
CA THR A 482 0.67 -17.95 34.66
C THR A 482 1.84 -17.28 33.95
N TYR A 483 1.69 -16.01 33.57
CA TYR A 483 2.76 -15.23 32.95
C TYR A 483 3.96 -15.06 33.89
N LEU A 484 3.72 -14.78 35.17
CA LEU A 484 4.80 -14.67 36.15
C LEU A 484 5.54 -15.99 36.36
N GLU A 485 4.81 -17.11 36.43
CA GLU A 485 5.41 -18.44 36.58
C GLU A 485 6.31 -18.78 35.39
N LYS A 486 5.83 -18.54 34.16
CA LYS A 486 6.60 -18.74 32.93
C LYS A 486 7.82 -17.82 32.87
N ALA A 487 7.69 -16.54 33.25
CA ALA A 487 8.81 -15.60 33.29
C ALA A 487 9.91 -16.03 34.27
N LYS A 488 9.55 -16.52 35.46
CA LYS A 488 10.50 -17.06 36.44
C LYS A 488 11.21 -18.31 35.92
N LYS A 489 10.47 -19.21 35.27
CA LYS A 489 11.04 -20.42 34.66
C LYS A 489 12.02 -20.07 33.53
N ALA A 490 11.70 -19.07 32.72
CA ALA A 490 12.58 -18.57 31.66
C ALA A 490 13.88 -17.97 32.23
N TRP A 491 13.79 -17.19 33.32
CA TRP A 491 14.97 -16.72 34.04
C TRP A 491 15.87 -17.87 34.49
N ASP A 492 15.29 -18.87 35.18
CA ASP A 492 16.05 -20.01 35.69
C ASP A 492 16.71 -20.83 34.55
N ALA A 493 16.12 -20.85 33.36
CA ALA A 493 16.70 -21.46 32.17
C ALA A 493 17.84 -20.61 31.59
N CYS A 494 17.60 -19.31 31.36
CA CYS A 494 18.59 -18.35 30.87
C CYS A 494 19.86 -18.31 31.73
N MET A 495 19.73 -18.34 33.06
CA MET A 495 20.86 -18.27 33.99
C MET A 495 21.79 -19.50 33.97
N LYS A 496 21.42 -20.59 33.28
CA LYS A 496 22.31 -21.73 33.05
C LYS A 496 23.34 -21.48 31.95
N HIS A 497 23.12 -20.45 31.14
CA HIS A 497 23.95 -20.04 30.00
C HIS A 497 24.60 -18.68 30.26
N VAL A 498 24.96 -18.42 31.52
CA VAL A 498 25.64 -17.20 31.95
C VAL A 498 26.96 -17.61 32.58
N ASP A 499 28.04 -16.96 32.16
CA ASP A 499 29.36 -17.23 32.69
C ASP A 499 29.52 -16.72 34.14
N LYS A 500 30.69 -16.97 34.73
CA LYS A 500 31.01 -16.54 36.10
C LYS A 500 30.97 -15.01 36.29
N ASP A 501 31.18 -14.25 35.22
CA ASP A 501 31.26 -12.79 35.24
C ASP A 501 29.88 -12.16 35.01
N GLY A 502 28.87 -12.96 34.65
CA GLY A 502 27.49 -12.54 34.46
C GLY A 502 27.15 -12.25 33.01
N GLU A 503 28.06 -12.55 32.09
CA GLU A 503 27.86 -12.39 30.64
C GLU A 503 27.13 -13.62 30.09
N PRO A 504 26.04 -13.44 29.31
CA PRO A 504 25.43 -14.56 28.62
C PRO A 504 26.38 -15.15 27.58
N ASP A 505 26.38 -16.48 27.46
CA ASP A 505 27.05 -17.18 26.37
C ASP A 505 26.27 -16.92 25.07
N ASP A 506 26.67 -15.93 24.26
CA ASP A 506 26.09 -15.66 22.93
C ASP A 506 26.32 -16.90 22.02
N LEU A 507 25.38 -17.85 22.08
CA LEU A 507 25.57 -19.19 21.55
C LEU A 507 25.27 -19.31 20.04
N VAL A 508 24.56 -18.34 19.44
CA VAL A 508 24.16 -18.40 18.02
C VAL A 508 24.84 -17.30 17.19
N LYS A 509 25.86 -17.65 16.41
CA LYS A 509 26.35 -16.82 15.29
C LYS A 509 25.55 -17.15 14.01
N GLY A 510 24.23 -16.95 14.06
CA GLY A 510 23.24 -17.32 13.02
C GLY A 510 22.36 -16.13 12.59
N PRO A 511 21.53 -16.25 11.52
CA PRO A 511 21.14 -15.12 10.67
C PRO A 511 20.42 -14.01 11.44
N ALA A 512 20.80 -12.77 11.13
CA ALA A 512 20.39 -11.49 11.71
C ALA A 512 18.87 -11.16 11.68
N GLN A 513 17.99 -12.14 11.51
CA GLN A 513 16.55 -11.97 11.35
C GLN A 513 15.77 -11.94 12.69
N ALA A 514 16.43 -11.93 13.85
CA ALA A 514 15.76 -12.06 15.15
C ALA A 514 16.48 -11.38 16.33
N GLY A 515 16.84 -10.10 16.19
CA GLY A 515 17.11 -9.26 17.37
C GLY A 515 18.56 -9.22 17.90
N SER A 516 19.56 -9.77 17.21
CA SER A 516 20.97 -9.72 17.62
C SER A 516 21.66 -8.36 17.40
N TYR A 517 20.93 -7.25 17.56
CA TYR A 517 21.44 -5.93 17.19
C TYR A 517 22.55 -5.42 18.15
N LEU A 518 22.53 -5.82 19.43
CA LEU A 518 23.43 -5.32 20.48
C LEU A 518 23.99 -6.42 21.44
N GLY A 519 23.64 -7.71 21.28
CA GLY A 519 24.10 -8.84 22.12
C GLY A 519 23.14 -9.18 23.29
N ALA A 520 23.20 -10.40 23.86
CA ALA A 520 22.20 -10.93 24.82
C ALA A 520 22.06 -10.14 26.13
N LYS A 521 23.10 -9.39 26.48
CA LYS A 521 23.20 -8.70 27.76
C LYS A 521 22.04 -7.72 27.97
N ASP A 522 21.58 -7.05 26.91
CA ASP A 522 20.49 -6.09 26.99
C ASP A 522 19.15 -6.76 27.27
N GLU A 523 18.85 -7.88 26.61
CA GLU A 523 17.64 -8.66 26.86
C GLU A 523 17.65 -9.25 28.29
N TYR A 524 18.79 -9.72 28.77
CA TYR A 524 18.94 -10.22 30.15
C TYR A 524 18.74 -9.12 31.18
N CYS A 525 19.26 -7.92 30.94
CA CYS A 525 19.03 -6.77 31.81
C CYS A 525 17.57 -6.32 31.78
N TRP A 526 16.91 -6.37 30.61
CA TRP A 526 15.48 -6.10 30.50
C TRP A 526 14.65 -7.12 31.29
N MET A 527 14.94 -8.42 31.12
CA MET A 527 14.32 -9.50 31.90
C MET A 527 14.49 -9.28 33.41
N ALA A 528 15.72 -8.99 33.84
CA ALA A 528 16.07 -8.76 35.24
C ALA A 528 15.25 -7.61 35.85
N VAL A 529 15.20 -6.45 35.18
CA VAL A 529 14.47 -5.30 35.70
C VAL A 529 12.96 -5.56 35.75
N GLU A 530 12.38 -6.22 34.74
CA GLU A 530 10.95 -6.51 34.71
C GLU A 530 10.56 -7.52 35.81
N LEU A 531 11.36 -8.56 36.02
CA LEU A 531 11.14 -9.53 37.10
C LEU A 531 11.31 -8.89 38.49
N TRP A 532 12.28 -8.00 38.66
CA TRP A 532 12.43 -7.26 39.91
C TRP A 532 11.22 -6.35 40.17
N LEU A 533 10.80 -5.55 39.18
CA LEU A 533 9.64 -4.68 39.28
C LEU A 533 8.36 -5.47 39.63
N THR A 534 8.23 -6.69 39.12
CA THR A 534 7.06 -7.54 39.39
C THR A 534 7.14 -8.26 40.73
N THR A 535 8.29 -8.85 41.10
CA THR A 535 8.42 -9.74 42.27
C THR A 535 8.99 -9.07 43.52
N GLY A 536 9.90 -8.11 43.34
CA GLY A 536 10.71 -7.54 44.42
C GLY A 536 11.89 -8.40 44.87
N GLU A 537 12.17 -9.53 44.20
CA GLU A 537 13.29 -10.39 44.58
C GLU A 537 14.63 -9.72 44.22
N GLN A 538 15.51 -9.55 45.22
CA GLN A 538 16.72 -8.74 45.10
C GLN A 538 17.73 -9.27 44.06
N LYS A 539 17.80 -10.60 43.87
CA LYS A 539 18.69 -11.25 42.88
C LYS A 539 18.56 -10.67 41.46
N TYR A 540 17.34 -10.28 41.07
CA TYR A 540 17.07 -9.70 39.77
C TYR A 540 17.61 -8.27 39.68
N HIS A 541 17.41 -7.48 40.74
CA HIS A 541 17.92 -6.11 40.81
C HIS A 541 19.45 -6.08 40.83
N ASP A 542 20.08 -6.97 41.59
CA ASP A 542 21.53 -7.08 41.68
C ASP A 542 22.14 -7.39 40.31
N TYR A 543 21.53 -8.31 39.54
CA TYR A 543 21.96 -8.60 38.17
C TYR A 543 21.85 -7.36 37.27
N PHE A 544 20.71 -6.66 37.31
CA PHE A 544 20.51 -5.44 36.53
C PHE A 544 21.53 -4.34 36.90
N LEU A 545 21.75 -4.10 38.19
CA LEU A 545 22.70 -3.07 38.65
C LEU A 545 24.14 -3.38 38.26
N LYS A 546 24.52 -4.66 38.28
CA LYS A 546 25.86 -5.11 37.91
C LYS A 546 26.12 -4.94 36.40
N ASN A 547 25.14 -5.32 35.58
CA ASN A 547 25.35 -5.54 34.15
C ASN A 547 24.81 -4.43 33.25
N PHE A 548 23.85 -3.62 33.70
CA PHE A 548 23.18 -2.67 32.81
C PHE A 548 23.82 -1.27 32.83
N ASN A 549 24.08 -0.75 31.64
CA ASN A 549 24.48 0.64 31.41
C ASN A 549 23.58 1.24 30.31
N PRO A 550 22.73 2.23 30.63
CA PRO A 550 21.81 2.80 29.65
C PRO A 550 22.53 3.49 28.49
N LYS A 551 23.80 3.88 28.62
CA LYS A 551 24.56 4.50 27.52
C LYS A 551 24.90 3.53 26.40
N ASP A 552 24.87 2.23 26.69
CA ASP A 552 25.12 1.17 25.71
C ASP A 552 23.86 0.93 24.85
N SER A 553 22.70 1.50 25.22
CA SER A 553 21.42 1.40 24.49
C SER A 553 21.33 2.28 23.23
N VAL A 554 22.39 2.28 22.40
CA VAL A 554 22.47 3.09 21.18
C VAL A 554 22.79 2.23 19.95
N GLN A 555 21.89 2.23 18.96
CA GLN A 555 22.13 1.58 17.67
C GLN A 555 22.86 2.51 16.72
N TRP A 556 23.88 1.98 16.04
CA TRP A 556 24.71 2.68 15.04
C TRP A 556 25.37 3.99 15.54
N GLY A 557 25.43 4.20 16.86
CA GLY A 557 26.03 5.38 17.48
C GLY A 557 25.16 6.64 17.52
N TRP A 558 23.96 6.62 16.92
CA TRP A 558 23.08 7.80 16.86
C TRP A 558 21.62 7.54 17.23
N TRP A 559 21.16 6.29 17.30
CA TRP A 559 19.78 5.94 17.64
C TRP A 559 19.68 5.47 19.10
N PRO A 560 19.36 6.37 20.06
CA PRO A 560 19.28 6.02 21.47
C PRO A 560 18.00 5.24 21.79
N LEU A 561 17.99 4.57 22.95
CA LEU A 561 16.84 3.84 23.47
C LEU A 561 16.29 2.78 22.50
N PHE A 562 17.18 2.17 21.74
CA PHE A 562 16.86 1.17 20.73
C PHE A 562 16.41 -0.15 21.40
N VAL A 563 15.33 -0.73 20.88
CA VAL A 563 14.81 -2.08 21.21
C VAL A 563 14.84 -2.42 22.71
N HIS A 564 15.36 -3.59 23.08
CA HIS A 564 15.41 -4.18 24.41
C HIS A 564 16.21 -3.34 25.42
N ALA A 565 17.34 -2.74 25.01
CA ALA A 565 18.12 -1.86 25.88
C ALA A 565 17.35 -0.58 26.25
N GLY A 566 16.63 -0.02 25.28
CA GLY A 566 15.66 1.04 25.52
C GLY A 566 14.51 0.60 26.42
N ALA A 567 14.01 -0.63 26.24
CA ALA A 567 12.96 -1.21 27.06
C ALA A 567 13.38 -1.35 28.53
N ALA A 568 14.58 -1.89 28.79
CA ALA A 568 15.17 -1.97 30.13
C ALA A 568 15.30 -0.59 30.79
N THR A 569 15.83 0.39 30.06
CA THR A 569 15.98 1.78 30.54
C THR A 569 14.62 2.36 30.94
N ARG A 570 13.63 2.30 30.05
CA ARG A 570 12.27 2.83 30.30
C ARG A 570 11.56 2.07 31.42
N ALA A 571 11.71 0.75 31.50
CA ALA A 571 11.15 -0.07 32.58
C ALA A 571 11.66 0.39 33.94
N TYR A 572 12.98 0.59 34.10
CA TYR A 572 13.55 1.04 35.37
C TYR A 572 13.08 2.43 35.78
N VAL A 573 12.95 3.34 34.82
CA VAL A 573 12.48 4.71 35.07
C VAL A 573 11.01 4.70 35.51
N PHE A 574 10.12 4.10 34.73
CA PHE A 574 8.68 4.26 34.90
C PHE A 574 7.99 3.20 35.80
N GLY A 575 8.64 2.05 36.04
CA GLY A 575 8.06 1.00 36.88
C GLY A 575 7.79 1.47 38.32
N LYS A 576 6.63 1.14 38.90
CA LYS A 576 6.15 1.78 40.15
C LYS A 576 6.65 1.14 41.47
N ARG A 577 7.76 0.39 41.44
CA ARG A 577 8.32 -0.29 42.62
C ARG A 577 9.30 0.62 43.39
N GLU A 578 9.17 0.61 44.72
CA GLU A 578 10.11 1.24 45.65
C GLU A 578 11.45 0.48 45.74
N GLY A 579 12.50 1.12 46.28
CA GLY A 579 13.81 0.49 46.45
C GLY A 579 14.73 0.57 45.22
N LYS A 580 14.42 1.43 44.25
CA LYS A 580 15.35 1.74 43.14
C LYS A 580 16.65 2.32 43.69
N ASN A 581 17.78 1.92 43.12
CA ASN A 581 19.06 2.55 43.36
C ASN A 581 19.03 4.00 42.82
N PRO A 582 19.25 5.03 43.66
CA PRO A 582 19.10 6.42 43.24
C PRO A 582 20.04 6.84 42.10
N GLU A 583 21.28 6.35 42.10
CA GLU A 583 22.28 6.69 41.08
C GLU A 583 21.93 6.08 39.73
N LYS A 584 21.60 4.78 39.70
CA LYS A 584 21.16 4.10 38.48
C LYS A 584 19.85 4.69 37.95
N LEU A 585 18.91 5.05 38.84
CA LEU A 585 17.65 5.69 38.44
C LEU A 585 17.92 7.03 37.78
N LYS A 586 18.80 7.85 38.36
CA LYS A 586 19.22 9.11 37.78
C LYS A 586 19.88 8.91 36.42
N GLU A 587 20.78 7.93 36.29
CA GLU A 587 21.46 7.60 35.04
C GLU A 587 20.47 7.25 33.92
N CYS A 588 19.52 6.33 34.18
CA CYS A 588 18.49 5.95 33.21
C CYS A 588 17.55 7.13 32.88
N THR A 589 17.16 7.92 33.88
CA THR A 589 16.28 9.10 33.70
C THR A 589 16.96 10.15 32.82
N ASP A 590 18.22 10.47 33.11
CA ASP A 590 19.01 11.42 32.32
C ASP A 590 19.14 10.93 30.87
N TYR A 591 19.34 9.62 30.66
CA TYR A 591 19.43 9.06 29.32
C TYR A 591 18.12 9.20 28.53
N VAL A 592 16.96 8.90 29.14
CA VAL A 592 15.64 9.10 28.52
C VAL A 592 15.41 10.56 28.11
N VAL A 593 15.71 11.50 29.02
CA VAL A 593 15.53 12.93 28.74
C VAL A 593 16.52 13.43 27.68
N ASN A 594 17.78 12.97 27.70
CA ASN A 594 18.78 13.37 26.71
C ASN A 594 18.51 12.82 25.31
N ALA A 595 17.91 11.63 25.20
CA ALA A 595 17.42 11.11 23.93
C ALA A 595 16.36 12.05 23.33
N ALA A 596 15.34 12.44 24.13
CA ALA A 596 14.31 13.39 23.71
C ALA A 596 14.88 14.78 23.30
N ARG A 597 15.88 15.29 24.04
CA ARG A 597 16.58 16.53 23.69
C ARG A 597 17.37 16.41 22.39
N SER A 598 17.97 15.25 22.11
CA SER A 598 18.68 14.99 20.84
C SER A 598 17.72 15.01 19.66
N THR A 599 16.55 14.41 19.81
CA THR A 599 15.45 14.43 18.85
C THR A 599 14.98 15.86 18.52
N MET A 600 14.87 16.73 19.52
CA MET A 600 14.58 18.15 19.28
C MET A 600 15.71 18.85 18.52
N LYS A 601 16.97 18.58 18.86
CA LYS A 601 18.12 19.18 18.16
C LYS A 601 18.13 18.82 16.68
N TRP A 602 17.74 17.59 16.33
CA TRP A 602 17.56 17.19 14.94
C TRP A 602 16.50 18.03 14.24
N GLN A 603 15.37 18.23 14.90
CA GLN A 603 14.24 19.00 14.38
C GLN A 603 14.58 20.46 14.05
N ASP A 604 15.42 21.10 14.86
CA ASP A 604 15.90 22.47 14.62
C ASP A 604 16.76 22.58 13.34
N GLY A 605 17.28 21.46 12.83
CA GLY A 605 18.17 21.41 11.67
C GLY A 605 17.47 21.28 10.31
N TRP A 606 16.14 21.14 10.28
CA TRP A 606 15.36 20.89 9.06
C TRP A 606 14.19 21.86 8.92
N ALA A 607 14.00 22.43 7.74
CA ALA A 607 12.97 23.45 7.53
C ALA A 607 11.53 22.94 7.75
N THR A 608 11.28 21.65 7.50
CA THR A 608 9.96 21.02 7.73
C THR A 608 9.74 20.55 9.16
N ARG A 609 10.72 20.75 10.06
CA ARG A 609 10.66 20.34 11.48
C ARG A 609 10.40 18.84 11.67
N CYS A 610 11.00 17.98 10.85
CA CYS A 610 11.01 16.54 11.13
C CYS A 610 12.15 16.19 12.10
N SER A 611 11.94 15.26 13.03
CA SER A 611 13.00 14.78 13.93
C SER A 611 13.94 13.79 13.25
N PHE A 612 14.47 14.08 12.06
CA PHE A 612 15.34 13.18 11.31
C PHE A 612 16.81 13.32 11.75
N ALA A 613 17.47 12.21 12.10
CA ALA A 613 18.86 12.26 12.57
C ALA A 613 19.85 12.68 11.46
N GLU A 614 20.91 13.41 11.84
CA GLU A 614 21.89 13.93 10.87
C GLU A 614 22.82 12.84 10.30
N ASP A 615 23.13 11.79 11.06
CA ASP A 615 24.06 10.74 10.61
C ASP A 615 23.49 9.90 9.44
N PRO A 616 22.24 9.42 9.48
CA PRO A 616 21.60 8.81 8.31
C PRO A 616 21.64 9.69 7.06
N PHE A 617 21.41 11.00 7.23
CA PHE A 617 21.53 11.98 6.15
C PHE A 617 22.96 12.01 5.57
N ARG A 618 24.00 12.03 6.41
CA ARG A 618 25.41 12.09 6.00
C ARG A 618 25.88 10.84 5.27
N PHE A 619 25.44 9.66 5.71
CA PHE A 619 25.93 8.38 5.16
C PHE A 619 25.13 7.88 3.96
N GLY A 620 23.98 8.50 3.63
CA GLY A 620 23.19 8.20 2.44
C GLY A 620 22.74 6.74 2.35
N LYS A 621 22.54 6.10 3.50
CA LYS A 621 22.19 4.68 3.64
C LYS A 621 21.04 4.52 4.64
N TRP A 622 20.34 3.40 4.49
CA TRP A 622 19.31 2.81 5.36
C TRP A 622 17.84 3.11 5.01
N GLY A 623 17.05 2.04 5.16
CA GLY A 623 15.60 2.00 5.19
C GLY A 623 15.12 1.71 6.62
N TRP A 624 13.83 1.95 6.89
CA TRP A 624 13.15 1.76 8.20
C TRP A 624 13.37 2.89 9.22
N TYR A 625 13.03 4.12 8.83
CA TYR A 625 12.99 5.25 9.75
C TYR A 625 11.54 5.59 10.12
N TYR A 626 11.11 5.28 11.34
CA TYR A 626 9.74 5.55 11.80
C TYR A 626 9.76 6.69 12.81
N LEU A 627 9.16 7.84 12.47
CA LEU A 627 9.17 9.02 13.34
C LEU A 627 8.50 8.72 14.70
N SER A 628 7.42 7.93 14.70
CA SER A 628 6.76 7.49 15.91
C SER A 628 7.66 6.69 16.87
N GLU A 629 8.40 5.70 16.37
CA GLU A 629 9.33 4.86 17.15
C GLU A 629 10.57 5.63 17.61
N ILE A 630 11.26 6.27 16.67
CA ILE A 630 12.59 6.86 16.90
C ILE A 630 12.48 8.15 17.71
N ALA A 631 11.43 8.93 17.47
CA ALA A 631 11.30 10.28 17.99
C ALA A 631 10.09 10.44 18.92
N SER A 632 8.87 10.29 18.41
CA SER A 632 7.67 10.74 19.12
C SER A 632 7.42 9.98 20.41
N TYR A 633 7.56 8.66 20.42
CA TYR A 633 7.39 7.85 21.64
C TYR A 633 8.38 8.27 22.73
N ASN A 634 9.65 8.49 22.38
CA ASN A 634 10.70 8.92 23.30
C ASN A 634 10.45 10.33 23.86
N LEU A 635 10.00 11.27 23.01
CA LEU A 635 9.59 12.62 23.42
C LEU A 635 8.41 12.57 24.41
N LEU A 636 7.39 11.75 24.11
CA LEU A 636 6.25 11.57 25.01
C LEU A 636 6.72 11.01 26.35
N ALA A 637 7.49 9.91 26.36
CA ALA A 637 7.96 9.29 27.59
C ALA A 637 8.76 10.26 28.46
N ALA A 638 9.68 11.02 27.87
CA ALA A 638 10.46 12.03 28.60
C ALA A 638 9.60 13.20 29.13
N SER A 639 8.44 13.47 28.52
CA SER A 639 7.58 14.62 28.87
C SER A 639 7.01 14.58 30.29
N VAL A 640 6.99 13.41 30.95
CA VAL A 640 6.56 13.29 32.36
C VAL A 640 7.72 13.40 33.35
N LEU A 641 8.95 13.53 32.87
CA LEU A 641 10.18 13.58 33.67
C LEU A 641 10.78 14.99 33.75
N VAL A 642 10.19 15.95 33.05
CA VAL A 642 10.70 17.32 32.90
C VAL A 642 9.68 18.34 33.39
N ASP A 643 10.09 19.60 33.51
CA ASP A 643 9.18 20.69 33.87
C ASP A 643 8.14 20.97 32.78
N ASP A 644 7.11 21.75 33.13
CA ASP A 644 6.01 22.07 32.21
C ASP A 644 6.45 22.83 30.94
N VAL A 645 7.57 23.56 31.00
CA VAL A 645 8.08 24.33 29.87
C VAL A 645 8.71 23.38 28.85
N GLU A 646 9.59 22.49 29.31
CA GLU A 646 10.22 21.48 28.46
C GLU A 646 9.22 20.43 27.97
N LYS A 647 8.28 20.02 28.83
CA LYS A 647 7.16 19.15 28.45
C LYS A 647 6.39 19.70 27.26
N LYS A 648 6.00 20.98 27.28
CA LYS A 648 5.31 21.62 26.16
C LYS A 648 6.13 21.60 24.86
N LYS A 649 7.45 21.77 24.96
CA LYS A 649 8.35 21.66 23.80
C LYS A 649 8.38 20.24 23.24
N PHE A 650 8.45 19.21 24.09
CA PHE A 650 8.41 17.81 23.65
C PHE A 650 7.08 17.46 22.98
N ILE A 651 5.94 17.85 23.55
CA ILE A 651 4.63 17.62 22.91
C ILE A 651 4.52 18.36 21.58
N GLN A 652 5.05 19.59 21.50
CA GLN A 652 5.09 20.32 20.24
C GLN A 652 5.95 19.63 19.18
N ALA A 653 7.09 19.05 19.57
CA ALA A 653 7.95 18.28 18.67
C ALA A 653 7.26 17.02 18.15
N VAL A 654 6.49 16.32 19.01
CA VAL A 654 5.65 15.18 18.62
C VAL A 654 4.63 15.57 17.55
N LEU A 655 3.98 16.72 17.71
CA LEU A 655 2.99 17.21 16.74
C LEU A 655 3.60 17.56 15.38
N PHE A 656 4.82 18.10 15.35
CA PHE A 656 5.53 18.34 14.09
C PHE A 656 5.97 17.03 13.40
N ASN A 657 6.32 16.00 14.17
CA ASN A 657 6.57 14.67 13.60
C ASN A 657 5.28 14.08 13.01
N ALA A 658 4.14 14.24 13.69
CA ALA A 658 2.84 13.85 13.16
C ALA A 658 2.50 14.64 11.88
N ASP A 659 2.78 15.95 11.83
CA ASP A 659 2.62 16.74 10.61
C ASP A 659 3.39 16.12 9.43
N GLN A 660 4.64 15.71 9.64
CA GLN A 660 5.46 15.08 8.62
C GLN A 660 4.92 13.69 8.20
N GLU A 661 4.56 12.81 9.15
CA GLU A 661 3.97 11.49 8.86
C GLU A 661 2.64 11.60 8.10
N LEU A 662 1.91 12.70 8.31
CA LEU A 662 0.57 12.91 7.77
C LEU A 662 0.56 13.86 6.56
N GLY A 663 1.70 14.01 5.87
CA GLY A 663 1.77 14.62 4.54
C GLY A 663 2.17 16.08 4.50
N ASN A 664 2.56 16.71 5.62
CA ASN A 664 3.23 18.01 5.64
C ASN A 664 4.73 17.85 5.33
N SER A 665 5.03 17.00 4.34
CA SER A 665 6.35 16.67 3.83
C SER A 665 6.55 17.32 2.45
N ALA A 666 7.78 17.30 1.95
CA ALA A 666 8.09 17.94 0.66
C ALA A 666 7.43 17.26 -0.55
N ASP A 667 7.00 16.00 -0.42
CA ASP A 667 6.39 15.21 -1.49
C ASP A 667 4.88 14.93 -1.27
N ASP A 668 4.27 15.52 -0.24
CA ASP A 668 2.88 15.31 0.20
C ASP A 668 2.53 13.87 0.58
N ALA A 669 3.49 12.95 0.75
CA ALA A 669 3.18 11.56 1.05
C ALA A 669 2.79 11.37 2.51
N VAL A 670 1.66 10.69 2.75
CA VAL A 670 1.31 10.16 4.08
C VAL A 670 2.02 8.82 4.29
N SER A 671 2.57 8.60 5.48
CA SER A 671 3.33 7.39 5.81
C SER A 671 2.52 6.34 6.57
N ILE A 672 1.19 6.39 6.49
CA ILE A 672 0.28 5.40 7.10
C ILE A 672 -0.76 5.00 6.06
N SER A 673 -0.87 3.70 5.75
CA SER A 673 -1.80 3.21 4.74
C SER A 673 -3.27 3.51 5.11
N GLY A 674 -4.08 3.87 4.10
CA GLY A 674 -5.49 4.23 4.29
C GLY A 674 -5.75 5.66 4.79
N LEU A 675 -4.71 6.45 5.09
CA LEU A 675 -4.83 7.84 5.53
C LEU A 675 -4.35 8.82 4.46
N GLY A 676 -4.89 10.04 4.48
CA GLY A 676 -4.49 11.11 3.55
C GLY A 676 -4.95 10.89 2.11
N PHE A 677 -4.66 11.87 1.26
CA PHE A 677 -5.03 11.89 -0.16
C PHE A 677 -3.94 11.22 -1.00
N LYS A 678 -2.67 11.57 -0.73
CA LYS A 678 -1.50 10.94 -1.34
C LYS A 678 -0.96 9.88 -0.38
N ARG A 679 -1.57 8.70 -0.44
CA ARG A 679 -1.36 7.58 0.48
C ARG A 679 -0.56 6.43 -0.16
N PRO A 680 0.08 5.55 0.64
CA PRO A 680 0.71 4.34 0.14
C PRO A 680 -0.30 3.39 -0.47
N VAL A 681 0.02 2.85 -1.64
CA VAL A 681 -0.81 1.86 -2.34
C VAL A 681 -0.09 0.53 -2.46
N ASP A 682 1.21 0.52 -2.71
CA ASP A 682 2.07 -0.65 -2.76
C ASP A 682 3.07 -0.68 -1.61
N MET A 683 2.94 -1.73 -0.81
CA MET A 683 3.79 -2.04 0.32
C MET A 683 4.00 -3.56 0.40
N VAL A 684 5.02 -4.00 1.13
CA VAL A 684 5.19 -5.42 1.42
C VAL A 684 4.14 -5.83 2.45
N ASN A 685 3.05 -6.39 1.97
CA ASN A 685 1.97 -6.94 2.77
C ASN A 685 1.24 -8.05 2.00
N GLN A 686 1.38 -9.30 2.45
CA GLN A 686 0.87 -10.45 1.73
C GLN A 686 -0.67 -10.45 1.68
N ASN A 687 -1.39 -9.95 2.70
CA ASN A 687 -2.84 -9.78 2.60
C ASN A 687 -3.23 -8.92 1.39
N SER A 688 -2.60 -7.74 1.28
CA SER A 688 -2.79 -6.80 0.18
C SER A 688 -2.33 -7.36 -1.17
N ARG A 689 -1.43 -8.35 -1.17
CA ARG A 689 -0.93 -8.99 -2.39
C ARG A 689 -1.95 -9.90 -3.06
N PHE A 690 -2.80 -10.55 -2.28
CA PHE A 690 -3.67 -11.62 -2.76
C PHE A 690 -5.18 -11.31 -2.66
N ASP A 691 -5.60 -10.23 -1.97
CA ASP A 691 -7.01 -9.84 -1.81
C ASP A 691 -7.69 -9.33 -3.10
N GLY A 692 -6.90 -8.86 -4.07
CA GLY A 692 -7.40 -8.29 -5.32
C GLY A 692 -7.91 -6.87 -5.27
N ILE A 693 -7.56 -6.16 -4.22
CA ILE A 693 -7.94 -4.79 -3.98
C ILE A 693 -6.73 -3.89 -4.28
N ILE A 694 -6.96 -2.77 -4.99
CA ILE A 694 -5.85 -1.87 -5.38
C ILE A 694 -5.29 -1.18 -4.13
N GLU A 695 -6.17 -0.53 -3.37
CA GLU A 695 -5.82 -0.02 -2.04
C GLU A 695 -5.32 -1.18 -1.17
N PRO A 696 -4.22 -1.03 -0.43
CA PRO A 696 -3.73 -2.07 0.45
C PRO A 696 -4.45 -1.99 1.81
N VAL A 697 -4.26 -2.99 2.66
CA VAL A 697 -4.81 -2.98 4.02
C VAL A 697 -4.44 -1.67 4.74
N SER A 698 -5.41 -1.06 5.43
CA SER A 698 -5.20 0.22 6.12
C SER A 698 -4.58 0.04 7.51
N GLY A 699 -3.97 1.11 8.02
CA GLY A 699 -3.41 1.14 9.38
C GLY A 699 -1.96 0.68 9.49
N ILE A 700 -1.24 0.54 8.38
CA ILE A 700 0.15 0.10 8.38
C ILE A 700 1.07 1.33 8.29
N PRO A 701 1.92 1.61 9.30
CA PRO A 701 2.92 2.66 9.22
C PRO A 701 4.04 2.26 8.25
N MET A 702 4.52 3.22 7.48
CA MET A 702 5.55 3.07 6.47
C MET A 702 6.80 3.85 6.89
N GLY A 703 7.97 3.31 6.57
CA GLY A 703 9.23 4.00 6.81
C GLY A 703 9.30 5.33 6.06
N PHE A 704 9.83 6.36 6.74
CA PHE A 704 10.11 7.67 6.19
C PHE A 704 11.14 7.59 5.07
N HIS A 705 10.79 8.17 3.91
CA HIS A 705 11.52 8.25 2.63
C HIS A 705 12.82 7.42 2.56
N PRO A 706 12.80 6.23 1.93
CA PRO A 706 13.95 5.35 1.93
C PRO A 706 15.19 6.02 1.34
N ALA A 707 16.28 6.03 2.10
CA ALA A 707 17.55 6.57 1.63
C ALA A 707 18.35 5.56 0.79
N GLY A 708 17.93 4.29 0.71
CA GLY A 708 18.65 3.23 0.02
C GLY A 708 18.10 2.86 -1.35
N TYR A 709 18.68 3.38 -2.43
CA TYR A 709 18.78 2.58 -3.66
C TYR A 709 19.74 1.43 -3.39
N ASN A 710 19.29 0.44 -2.64
CA ASN A 710 20.14 -0.61 -2.11
C ASN A 710 20.58 -1.53 -3.24
N VAL A 711 21.86 -1.89 -3.14
CA VAL A 711 22.61 -2.68 -4.08
C VAL A 711 22.19 -4.18 -3.87
N GLY A 712 20.98 -4.64 -4.27
CA GLY A 712 20.54 -6.07 -4.53
C GLY A 712 19.97 -6.39 -5.97
N ASN A 713 20.39 -7.45 -6.71
CA ASN A 713 20.30 -7.70 -8.19
C ASN A 713 18.99 -7.40 -8.98
N GLN A 714 19.14 -7.11 -10.30
CA GLN A 714 18.16 -6.91 -11.40
C GLN A 714 17.03 -5.86 -11.22
N ASP A 715 16.37 -5.77 -10.06
CA ASP A 715 15.35 -4.73 -9.78
C ASP A 715 15.97 -3.34 -9.55
N ARG A 716 17.29 -3.26 -9.34
CA ARG A 716 18.06 -2.02 -9.14
C ARG A 716 17.94 -1.01 -10.28
N GLU A 717 17.96 -1.48 -11.53
CA GLU A 717 17.86 -0.58 -12.69
C GLU A 717 16.47 0.05 -12.77
N LEU A 718 15.43 -0.69 -12.36
CA LEU A 718 14.04 -0.25 -12.33
C LEU A 718 13.77 0.82 -11.28
N MET A 719 14.55 0.84 -10.21
CA MET A 719 14.43 1.84 -9.15
C MET A 719 15.47 2.97 -9.27
N SER A 720 16.56 2.79 -10.02
CA SER A 720 17.58 3.85 -10.18
C SER A 720 17.00 5.17 -10.73
N SER A 721 17.31 6.29 -10.06
CA SER A 721 17.10 7.63 -10.63
C SER A 721 18.17 7.90 -11.69
N TYR A 722 17.79 8.44 -12.84
CA TYR A 722 18.76 8.80 -13.90
C TYR A 722 19.24 10.26 -13.81
N THR A 723 18.87 10.98 -12.75
CA THR A 723 19.23 12.38 -12.57
C THR A 723 20.67 12.51 -12.07
N LYS A 724 21.52 13.19 -12.85
CA LYS A 724 22.93 13.44 -12.52
C LYS A 724 23.03 14.23 -11.21
N GLY A 725 23.52 13.60 -10.14
CA GLY A 725 23.64 14.18 -8.80
C GLY A 725 22.64 13.67 -7.76
N GLY A 726 21.70 12.79 -8.16
CA GLY A 726 20.74 12.16 -7.26
C GLY A 726 19.49 12.98 -7.01
N MET A 727 18.52 12.37 -6.31
CA MET A 727 17.27 13.02 -5.88
C MET A 727 17.37 13.41 -4.39
N PRO A 728 16.79 14.55 -3.96
CA PRO A 728 16.82 14.95 -2.55
C PRO A 728 16.08 13.92 -1.69
N ILE A 729 16.52 13.71 -0.44
CA ILE A 729 15.99 12.65 0.42
C ILE A 729 14.49 12.80 0.65
N ALA A 730 14.00 14.02 0.83
CA ALA A 730 12.57 14.30 1.03
C ALA A 730 11.67 13.89 -0.15
N TYR A 731 12.24 13.63 -1.34
CA TYR A 731 11.49 13.27 -2.55
C TYR A 731 11.68 11.80 -2.97
N ARG A 732 12.40 11.01 -2.15
CA ARG A 732 12.72 9.58 -2.37
C ARG A 732 11.62 8.60 -2.02
N TYR A 733 10.44 9.07 -1.64
CA TYR A 733 9.29 8.18 -1.56
C TYR A 733 9.02 7.51 -2.92
N VAL A 734 8.85 6.19 -2.85
CA VAL A 734 8.40 5.35 -3.95
C VAL A 734 7.38 4.38 -3.37
N ASP A 735 6.28 4.23 -4.09
CA ASP A 735 5.21 3.32 -3.75
C ASP A 735 5.56 1.92 -4.28
N CYS A 736 6.21 1.08 -3.47
CA CYS A 736 6.78 -0.16 -3.98
C CYS A 736 6.62 -1.38 -3.08
N TRP A 737 6.49 -2.55 -3.72
CA TRP A 737 6.70 -3.84 -3.07
C TRP A 737 8.20 -4.04 -2.82
N TRP A 738 8.72 -3.44 -1.75
CA TRP A 738 10.11 -3.63 -1.34
C TRP A 738 10.27 -3.51 0.18
N VAL A 739 11.31 -4.13 0.74
CA VAL A 739 11.53 -4.20 2.19
C VAL A 739 11.49 -2.83 2.87
N GLU A 740 11.87 -1.75 2.18
CA GLU A 740 11.80 -0.39 2.72
C GLU A 740 10.39 0.19 2.89
N GLN A 741 9.43 -0.41 2.21
CA GLN A 741 8.01 -0.23 2.39
C GLN A 741 7.43 -1.44 3.16
N GLU A 742 8.17 -1.95 4.14
CA GLU A 742 7.75 -3.00 5.08
C GLU A 742 7.89 -2.48 6.51
N PHE A 743 6.96 -2.87 7.36
CA PHE A 743 6.89 -2.55 8.79
C PHE A 743 7.04 -3.83 9.62
N MET A 744 7.28 -3.69 10.92
CA MET A 744 7.04 -4.76 11.88
C MET A 744 6.00 -4.31 12.92
N CYS A 745 5.37 -5.25 13.60
CA CYS A 745 4.34 -4.95 14.59
C CYS A 745 4.79 -4.04 15.74
N PRO A 746 6.06 -4.04 16.21
CA PRO A 746 6.53 -3.06 17.19
C PRO A 746 6.36 -1.60 16.76
N GLN A 747 6.65 -1.27 15.49
CA GLN A 747 6.43 0.07 14.93
C GLN A 747 4.95 0.44 14.90
N LEU A 748 4.08 -0.51 14.58
CA LEU A 748 2.64 -0.33 14.65
C LEU A 748 2.19 -0.03 16.08
N ALA A 749 2.73 -0.73 17.08
CA ALA A 749 2.44 -0.48 18.49
C ALA A 749 2.88 0.92 18.94
N ASP A 750 4.11 1.34 18.63
CA ASP A 750 4.60 2.67 18.99
C ASP A 750 3.78 3.78 18.34
N THR A 751 3.46 3.62 17.05
CA THR A 751 2.65 4.58 16.30
C THR A 751 1.23 4.67 16.89
N ALA A 752 0.57 3.53 17.17
CA ALA A 752 -0.74 3.51 17.79
C ALA A 752 -0.75 4.20 19.16
N VAL A 753 0.28 4.00 19.99
CA VAL A 753 0.40 4.65 21.31
C VAL A 753 0.60 6.15 21.19
N VAL A 754 1.44 6.61 20.25
CA VAL A 754 1.64 8.05 19.98
C VAL A 754 0.31 8.70 19.63
N TYR A 755 -0.44 8.11 18.69
CA TYR A 755 -1.74 8.66 18.29
C TYR A 755 -2.83 8.47 19.34
N ALA A 756 -2.77 7.45 20.20
CA ALA A 756 -3.63 7.32 21.37
C ALA A 756 -3.42 8.48 22.35
N TYR A 757 -2.16 8.85 22.60
CA TYR A 757 -1.84 10.00 23.44
C TYR A 757 -2.37 11.32 22.84
N LEU A 758 -2.19 11.51 21.53
CA LEU A 758 -2.60 12.72 20.82
C LEU A 758 -4.12 12.84 20.63
N SER A 759 -4.86 11.73 20.71
CA SER A 759 -6.30 11.69 20.50
C SER A 759 -7.11 12.19 21.71
N ASP A 760 -8.36 12.59 21.43
CA ASP A 760 -9.38 12.88 22.44
C ASP A 760 -10.51 11.85 22.34
N LEU A 761 -10.34 10.78 23.10
CA LEU A 761 -11.15 9.56 23.03
C LEU A 761 -12.34 9.62 24.02
N LYS A 762 -12.60 10.78 24.62
CA LYS A 762 -13.74 10.98 25.52
C LYS A 762 -15.07 10.88 24.76
N ASP A 763 -16.01 10.16 25.36
CA ASP A 763 -17.39 9.99 24.88
C ASP A 763 -17.51 9.32 23.50
N GLN A 764 -16.49 8.58 23.07
CA GLN A 764 -16.58 7.81 21.84
C GLN A 764 -17.49 6.59 22.04
N LYS A 765 -18.28 6.28 21.01
CA LYS A 765 -19.23 5.17 21.02
C LYS A 765 -19.05 4.34 19.77
N LYS A 766 -19.09 3.01 19.94
CA LYS A 766 -19.15 2.07 18.83
C LYS A 766 -20.29 2.45 17.87
N GLY A 767 -20.01 2.45 16.57
CA GLY A 767 -21.02 2.72 15.56
C GLY A 767 -20.42 2.92 14.18
N LYS A 768 -21.15 2.53 13.14
CA LYS A 768 -20.68 2.61 11.75
C LYS A 768 -21.32 3.80 11.02
N PRO A 769 -20.58 4.58 10.20
CA PRO A 769 -21.17 5.60 9.34
C PRO A 769 -22.21 5.01 8.40
N SER A 770 -23.21 5.79 7.99
CA SER A 770 -24.07 5.43 6.86
C SER A 770 -23.39 5.83 5.55
N LEU A 771 -23.57 5.05 4.48
CA LEU A 771 -23.03 5.36 3.16
C LEU A 771 -23.96 4.83 2.06
N LYS A 772 -24.26 5.71 1.10
CA LYS A 772 -24.98 5.40 -0.14
C LYS A 772 -24.24 6.00 -1.33
N LEU A 773 -24.06 5.23 -2.39
CA LEU A 773 -23.40 5.67 -3.61
C LEU A 773 -24.40 5.84 -4.73
N THR A 774 -24.13 6.80 -5.62
CA THR A 774 -24.83 6.95 -6.88
C THR A 774 -23.87 7.25 -8.02
N ALA A 775 -24.19 6.74 -9.22
CA ALA A 775 -23.54 7.05 -10.48
C ALA A 775 -24.63 7.55 -11.44
N ASP A 776 -24.52 8.79 -11.93
CA ASP A 776 -25.57 9.46 -12.73
C ASP A 776 -26.99 9.35 -12.12
N GLY A 777 -27.08 9.30 -10.78
CA GLY A 777 -28.33 9.14 -10.03
C GLY A 777 -28.81 7.69 -9.81
N ALA A 778 -28.15 6.68 -10.37
CA ALA A 778 -28.45 5.27 -10.13
C ALA A 778 -27.63 4.68 -8.97
N GLU A 779 -28.19 3.74 -8.20
CA GLU A 779 -27.60 3.26 -6.93
C GLU A 779 -26.77 1.97 -7.04
N ASN A 780 -26.94 1.18 -8.10
CA ASN A 780 -26.33 -0.15 -8.22
C ASN A 780 -25.37 -0.27 -9.40
N SER A 781 -25.79 0.22 -10.57
CA SER A 781 -24.97 0.18 -11.77
C SER A 781 -25.39 1.21 -12.79
N VAL A 782 -24.44 1.59 -13.65
CA VAL A 782 -24.67 2.36 -14.88
C VAL A 782 -23.98 1.70 -16.05
N VAL A 783 -24.49 1.94 -17.26
CA VAL A 783 -23.94 1.38 -18.50
C VAL A 783 -23.78 2.48 -19.53
N GLY A 784 -22.62 2.53 -20.19
CA GLY A 784 -22.33 3.45 -21.29
C GLY A 784 -21.20 2.95 -22.17
N ASN A 785 -20.97 3.60 -23.32
CA ASN A 785 -19.90 3.22 -24.25
C ASN A 785 -18.59 3.95 -23.90
N ALA A 786 -17.45 3.30 -24.06
CA ALA A 786 -16.15 3.96 -23.97
C ALA A 786 -16.01 5.07 -25.05
N PRO A 787 -15.47 6.26 -24.71
CA PRO A 787 -15.22 6.75 -23.35
C PRO A 787 -16.53 7.09 -22.62
N PHE A 788 -16.75 6.52 -21.43
CA PHE A 788 -17.97 6.71 -20.65
C PHE A 788 -17.74 7.68 -19.51
N LYS A 789 -18.29 8.89 -19.64
CA LYS A 789 -18.26 9.91 -18.58
C LYS A 789 -19.41 9.67 -17.59
N VAL A 790 -19.07 9.58 -16.30
CA VAL A 790 -20.00 9.28 -15.21
C VAL A 790 -19.80 10.29 -14.08
N ARG A 791 -20.90 10.77 -13.49
CA ARG A 791 -20.89 11.53 -12.24
C ARG A 791 -21.07 10.59 -11.04
N LEU A 792 -20.03 10.46 -10.22
CA LEU A 792 -20.02 9.65 -9.01
C LEU A 792 -20.31 10.53 -7.79
N LYS A 793 -21.14 10.05 -6.87
CA LYS A 793 -21.54 10.78 -5.65
C LYS A 793 -21.70 9.83 -4.45
N ALA A 794 -21.21 10.25 -3.29
CA ALA A 794 -21.39 9.60 -2.00
C ALA A 794 -22.27 10.44 -1.06
N GLU A 795 -23.29 9.81 -0.49
CA GLU A 795 -24.13 10.37 0.56
C GLU A 795 -23.85 9.59 1.86
N ALA A 796 -23.34 10.28 2.88
CA ALA A 796 -22.87 9.63 4.09
C ALA A 796 -23.15 10.50 5.33
N SER A 797 -23.35 9.83 6.47
CA SER A 797 -23.41 10.45 7.79
C SER A 797 -22.53 9.67 8.76
N GLY A 798 -21.79 10.35 9.65
CA GLY A 798 -21.00 9.64 10.66
C GLY A 798 -21.91 8.89 11.64
N ALA A 799 -21.34 7.90 12.33
CA ALA A 799 -22.07 7.17 13.36
C ALA A 799 -22.51 8.13 14.48
N ASN A 800 -23.63 7.87 15.15
CA ASN A 800 -24.02 8.65 16.34
C ASN A 800 -24.05 10.19 16.15
N GLY A 801 -24.34 10.68 14.93
CA GLY A 801 -24.38 12.11 14.61
C GLY A 801 -23.01 12.76 14.37
N LYS A 802 -21.95 11.96 14.26
CA LYS A 802 -20.58 12.41 13.99
C LYS A 802 -20.40 12.92 12.56
N LYS A 803 -19.37 13.73 12.35
CA LYS A 803 -19.02 14.25 11.01
C LYS A 803 -18.24 13.21 10.21
N VAL A 804 -18.56 13.10 8.92
CA VAL A 804 -17.69 12.42 7.94
C VAL A 804 -16.55 13.37 7.60
N ILE A 805 -15.32 12.91 7.74
CA ILE A 805 -14.12 13.73 7.53
C ILE A 805 -13.36 13.35 6.25
N GLN A 806 -13.58 12.13 5.74
CA GLN A 806 -12.86 11.61 4.59
C GLN A 806 -13.79 10.80 3.69
N TYR A 807 -13.61 10.97 2.38
CA TYR A 807 -14.12 10.11 1.32
C TYR A 807 -12.90 9.60 0.54
N PHE A 808 -12.92 8.33 0.15
CA PHE A 808 -11.89 7.76 -0.70
C PHE A 808 -12.52 6.79 -1.69
N TRP A 809 -12.26 7.00 -2.97
CA TRP A 809 -12.78 6.23 -4.08
C TRP A 809 -11.65 5.45 -4.74
N ASP A 810 -11.82 4.14 -4.84
CA ASP A 810 -11.04 3.23 -5.68
C ASP A 810 -11.82 3.01 -6.98
N LEU A 811 -11.31 3.56 -8.08
CA LEU A 811 -11.98 3.52 -9.39
C LEU A 811 -11.74 2.19 -10.13
N GLN A 812 -11.03 1.23 -9.52
CA GLN A 812 -10.68 -0.09 -10.07
C GLN A 812 -9.83 -0.04 -11.35
N ASN A 813 -9.09 1.03 -11.57
CA ASN A 813 -8.22 1.23 -12.74
C ASN A 813 -6.91 1.95 -12.40
N GLU A 814 -6.40 1.74 -11.17
CA GLU A 814 -5.21 2.39 -10.62
C GLU A 814 -5.33 3.91 -10.40
N GLU A 815 -6.55 4.45 -10.51
CA GLU A 815 -6.87 5.85 -10.21
C GLU A 815 -7.80 5.97 -9.00
N PHE A 816 -7.70 7.09 -8.30
CA PHE A 816 -8.40 7.36 -7.05
C PHE A 816 -9.02 8.75 -7.04
N ALA A 817 -10.04 8.94 -6.21
CA ALA A 817 -10.62 10.25 -5.93
C ALA A 817 -11.00 10.38 -4.46
N CYS A 818 -11.11 11.60 -3.95
CA CYS A 818 -11.40 11.82 -2.52
C CYS A 818 -12.51 12.85 -2.25
N ASP A 819 -13.16 13.32 -3.31
CA ASP A 819 -14.30 14.22 -3.19
C ASP A 819 -15.60 13.45 -2.95
N LYS A 820 -16.56 14.15 -2.35
CA LYS A 820 -17.91 13.64 -2.14
C LYS A 820 -18.65 13.41 -3.46
N GLU A 821 -18.34 14.21 -4.48
CA GLU A 821 -18.95 14.15 -5.81
C GLU A 821 -17.95 14.65 -6.87
N PHE A 822 -17.81 13.91 -7.97
CA PHE A 822 -16.93 14.27 -9.09
C PHE A 822 -17.39 13.58 -10.38
N GLU A 823 -16.89 14.06 -11.52
CA GLU A 823 -17.06 13.41 -12.81
C GLU A 823 -15.78 12.67 -13.20
N TYR A 824 -15.92 11.47 -13.76
CA TYR A 824 -14.81 10.66 -14.23
C TYR A 824 -15.13 10.03 -15.58
N THR A 825 -14.12 9.86 -16.45
CA THR A 825 -14.31 9.26 -17.79
C THR A 825 -13.57 7.94 -17.90
N PHE A 826 -14.31 6.84 -17.91
CA PHE A 826 -13.77 5.51 -18.15
C PHE A 826 -13.54 5.30 -19.64
N SER A 827 -12.28 5.38 -20.07
CA SER A 827 -11.91 5.33 -21.50
C SER A 827 -11.72 3.92 -22.04
N VAL A 828 -11.68 2.92 -21.15
CA VAL A 828 -11.39 1.52 -21.49
C VAL A 828 -12.64 0.67 -21.23
N PRO A 829 -13.10 -0.16 -22.18
CA PRO A 829 -14.21 -1.08 -21.96
C PRO A 829 -13.93 -2.09 -20.84
N GLY A 830 -14.94 -2.38 -20.02
CA GLY A 830 -14.81 -3.27 -18.86
C GLY A 830 -15.90 -3.09 -17.82
N LEU A 831 -15.82 -3.89 -16.76
CA LEU A 831 -16.63 -3.77 -15.55
C LEU A 831 -15.74 -3.22 -14.43
N TYR A 832 -16.06 -2.03 -13.95
CA TYR A 832 -15.38 -1.41 -12.82
C TYR A 832 -16.28 -1.48 -11.60
N ASN A 833 -15.83 -2.16 -10.55
CA ASN A 833 -16.55 -2.24 -9.27
C ASN A 833 -16.06 -1.12 -8.35
N VAL A 834 -16.44 0.11 -8.69
CA VAL A 834 -15.95 1.33 -8.02
C VAL A 834 -16.37 1.29 -6.56
N CYS A 835 -15.41 1.49 -5.65
CA CYS A 835 -15.66 1.46 -4.22
C CYS A 835 -15.44 2.85 -3.61
N CYS A 836 -16.33 3.28 -2.71
CA CYS A 836 -16.07 4.41 -1.84
C CYS A 836 -15.96 3.93 -0.40
N THR A 837 -14.91 4.34 0.30
CA THR A 837 -14.77 4.25 1.76
C THR A 837 -14.99 5.64 2.35
N VAL A 838 -15.76 5.74 3.43
CA VAL A 838 -15.94 6.96 4.23
C VAL A 838 -15.47 6.73 5.64
N THR A 839 -14.82 7.73 6.22
CA THR A 839 -14.33 7.72 7.61
C THR A 839 -14.95 8.87 8.39
N ASP A 840 -15.46 8.59 9.58
CA ASP A 840 -15.96 9.62 10.50
C ASP A 840 -14.89 10.13 11.48
N GLU A 841 -15.22 11.18 12.23
CA GLU A 841 -14.30 11.84 13.15
C GLU A 841 -13.78 10.93 14.28
N ASP A 842 -14.47 9.82 14.59
CA ASP A 842 -14.05 8.85 15.61
C ASP A 842 -13.25 7.68 15.00
N GLY A 843 -13.05 7.65 13.68
CA GLY A 843 -12.26 6.63 12.98
C GLY A 843 -13.05 5.41 12.52
N TRP A 844 -14.37 5.44 12.62
CA TRP A 844 -15.21 4.38 12.08
C TRP A 844 -15.38 4.55 10.58
N ILE A 845 -15.43 3.42 9.86
CA ILE A 845 -15.54 3.42 8.40
C ILE A 845 -16.81 2.75 7.93
N SER A 846 -17.30 3.21 6.78
CA SER A 846 -18.21 2.45 5.93
C SER A 846 -17.65 2.39 4.53
N TYR A 847 -17.98 1.34 3.79
CA TYR A 847 -17.64 1.25 2.38
C TYR A 847 -18.81 0.65 1.61
N SER A 848 -18.90 1.01 0.33
CA SER A 848 -19.93 0.52 -0.58
C SER A 848 -19.39 0.50 -2.01
N TYR A 849 -20.06 -0.22 -2.90
CA TYR A 849 -19.62 -0.46 -4.27
C TYR A 849 -20.71 -0.07 -5.27
N ILE A 850 -20.30 0.37 -6.46
CA ILE A 850 -21.17 0.64 -7.60
C ILE A 850 -20.52 0.12 -8.89
N ASP A 851 -21.31 -0.57 -9.73
CA ASP A 851 -20.81 -1.16 -10.97
C ASP A 851 -20.88 -0.15 -12.13
N ILE A 852 -19.72 0.19 -12.69
CA ILE A 852 -19.62 0.97 -13.93
C ILE A 852 -19.32 0.01 -15.08
N ARG A 853 -20.29 -0.14 -15.98
CA ARG A 853 -20.23 -1.08 -17.11
C ARG A 853 -19.94 -0.31 -18.39
N VAL A 854 -18.72 -0.43 -18.90
CA VAL A 854 -18.24 0.32 -20.06
C VAL A 854 -18.19 -0.61 -21.26
N ALA A 855 -19.03 -0.36 -22.26
CA ALA A 855 -19.14 -1.15 -23.48
C ALA A 855 -18.13 -0.71 -24.55
N GLN A 856 -17.69 -1.66 -25.37
CA GLN A 856 -17.00 -1.40 -26.63
C GLN A 856 -17.96 -0.78 -27.64
N SER A 857 -17.44 -0.11 -28.68
CA SER A 857 -18.29 0.36 -29.76
C SER A 857 -18.87 -0.82 -30.54
N ALA A 858 -20.09 -0.66 -31.09
CA ALA A 858 -20.75 -1.73 -31.84
C ALA A 858 -19.94 -2.21 -33.07
N ALA A 859 -19.10 -1.35 -33.64
CA ALA A 859 -18.22 -1.69 -34.75
C ALA A 859 -17.03 -2.59 -34.33
N GLU A 860 -16.67 -2.55 -33.05
CA GLU A 860 -15.59 -3.33 -32.46
C GLU A 860 -16.10 -4.62 -31.80
N LEU A 861 -17.42 -4.81 -31.71
CA LEU A 861 -18.00 -5.99 -31.09
C LEU A 861 -17.68 -7.26 -31.90
N PRO A 862 -17.10 -8.28 -31.27
CA PRO A 862 -16.88 -9.56 -31.92
C PRO A 862 -18.20 -10.20 -32.36
N ASN A 863 -18.19 -10.87 -33.52
CA ASN A 863 -19.37 -11.42 -34.17
C ASN A 863 -20.57 -10.45 -34.29
N LYS A 864 -20.32 -9.12 -34.28
CA LYS A 864 -21.37 -8.08 -34.25
C LYS A 864 -22.38 -8.25 -33.10
N GLY A 865 -21.95 -8.90 -32.02
CA GLY A 865 -22.76 -9.16 -30.83
C GLY A 865 -23.81 -10.26 -30.95
N GLU A 866 -23.68 -11.15 -31.93
CA GLU A 866 -24.56 -12.32 -32.07
C GLU A 866 -23.96 -13.58 -31.42
N PRO A 867 -24.76 -14.43 -30.75
CA PRO A 867 -24.33 -15.73 -30.22
C PRO A 867 -23.76 -16.67 -31.28
N PHE A 868 -22.93 -17.62 -30.83
CA PHE A 868 -22.46 -18.69 -31.70
C PHE A 868 -23.63 -19.60 -32.09
N LYS A 869 -23.55 -20.17 -33.29
CA LYS A 869 -24.57 -21.10 -33.78
C LYS A 869 -23.92 -22.44 -34.07
N ALA A 870 -24.64 -23.51 -33.77
CA ALA A 870 -24.22 -24.83 -34.20
C ALA A 870 -24.31 -24.92 -35.73
N ASP A 871 -23.27 -25.47 -36.33
CA ASP A 871 -23.19 -25.86 -37.75
C ASP A 871 -22.89 -27.36 -37.87
N THR A 872 -22.72 -27.86 -39.09
CA THR A 872 -22.49 -29.30 -39.34
C THR A 872 -21.19 -29.84 -38.75
N ASP A 873 -20.22 -28.97 -38.48
CA ASP A 873 -18.91 -29.34 -37.93
C ASP A 873 -18.85 -29.13 -36.40
N THR A 874 -19.92 -28.63 -35.78
CA THR A 874 -19.98 -28.35 -34.34
C THR A 874 -20.12 -29.65 -33.54
N MET A 875 -19.13 -29.92 -32.70
CA MET A 875 -19.14 -31.03 -31.75
C MET A 875 -19.83 -30.66 -30.44
N ASN A 876 -19.56 -29.45 -29.95
CA ASN A 876 -20.04 -28.97 -28.65
C ASN A 876 -20.28 -27.45 -28.70
N LEU A 877 -21.30 -26.98 -27.97
CA LEU A 877 -21.64 -25.57 -27.86
C LEU A 877 -22.22 -25.26 -26.47
N TRP A 878 -21.64 -24.28 -25.79
CA TRP A 878 -22.11 -23.78 -24.49
C TRP A 878 -22.42 -22.29 -24.57
N HIS A 879 -23.65 -21.92 -24.23
CA HIS A 879 -24.09 -20.52 -24.16
C HIS A 879 -23.94 -19.90 -22.77
N PHE A 880 -23.77 -20.70 -21.72
CA PHE A 880 -23.67 -20.25 -20.32
C PHE A 880 -24.86 -19.42 -19.76
N ASP A 881 -25.90 -19.18 -20.56
CA ASP A 881 -27.09 -18.40 -20.20
C ASP A 881 -27.72 -18.80 -18.85
N ASP A 882 -27.92 -20.10 -18.66
CA ASP A 882 -28.60 -20.66 -17.48
C ASP A 882 -27.76 -21.70 -16.71
N ASN A 883 -26.91 -22.45 -17.41
CA ASN A 883 -26.10 -23.53 -16.85
C ASN A 883 -24.85 -23.79 -17.71
N ALA A 884 -23.96 -24.66 -17.24
CA ALA A 884 -22.70 -25.02 -17.91
C ALA A 884 -22.81 -26.35 -18.71
N THR A 885 -24.00 -26.65 -19.25
CA THR A 885 -24.28 -27.87 -20.02
C THR A 885 -24.18 -27.59 -21.52
N ASP A 886 -23.56 -28.52 -22.24
CA ASP A 886 -23.45 -28.49 -23.69
C ASP A 886 -24.81 -28.67 -24.35
N ALA A 887 -25.15 -27.77 -25.28
CA ALA A 887 -26.39 -27.80 -26.04
C ALA A 887 -26.44 -28.93 -27.09
N VAL A 888 -25.30 -29.55 -27.42
CA VAL A 888 -25.21 -30.58 -28.48
C VAL A 888 -25.12 -32.00 -27.89
N SER A 889 -24.14 -32.26 -27.03
CA SER A 889 -23.82 -33.61 -26.52
C SER A 889 -24.01 -33.80 -25.02
N ASN A 890 -24.54 -32.78 -24.30
CA ASN A 890 -24.82 -32.79 -22.86
C ASN A 890 -23.59 -33.02 -21.95
N ILE A 891 -22.38 -32.70 -22.41
CA ILE A 891 -21.19 -32.65 -21.56
C ILE A 891 -21.28 -31.43 -20.63
N GLN A 892 -21.03 -31.64 -19.34
CA GLN A 892 -20.92 -30.55 -18.37
C GLN A 892 -19.49 -30.04 -18.25
N ILE A 893 -19.36 -28.71 -18.17
CA ILE A 893 -18.09 -28.05 -17.86
C ILE A 893 -17.88 -27.99 -16.35
N LYS A 894 -16.65 -28.28 -15.92
CA LYS A 894 -16.23 -28.07 -14.55
C LYS A 894 -15.80 -26.62 -14.36
N LEU A 895 -16.56 -25.84 -13.60
CA LEU A 895 -16.09 -24.55 -13.12
C LEU A 895 -14.99 -24.74 -12.06
N LEU A 896 -13.94 -23.92 -12.15
CA LEU A 896 -12.79 -23.93 -11.25
C LEU A 896 -12.88 -22.73 -10.29
N GLY A 897 -12.31 -22.88 -9.10
CA GLY A 897 -12.27 -21.79 -8.12
C GLY A 897 -13.67 -21.39 -7.63
N GLY A 898 -13.88 -20.09 -7.54
CA GLY A 898 -15.15 -19.41 -7.29
C GLY A 898 -15.88 -18.92 -8.55
N ALA A 899 -15.46 -19.38 -9.74
CA ALA A 899 -16.12 -19.02 -11.00
C ALA A 899 -17.62 -19.38 -10.97
N LYS A 900 -18.46 -18.46 -11.47
CA LYS A 900 -19.91 -18.58 -11.40
C LYS A 900 -20.61 -17.91 -12.58
N LEU A 901 -21.83 -18.32 -12.88
CA LEU A 901 -22.67 -17.64 -13.86
C LEU A 901 -23.19 -16.30 -13.31
N SER A 902 -23.08 -15.25 -14.11
CA SER A 902 -23.31 -13.85 -13.72
C SER A 902 -23.86 -13.03 -14.89
N ASP A 903 -24.79 -12.12 -14.61
CA ASP A 903 -25.37 -11.17 -15.58
C ASP A 903 -24.71 -9.78 -15.50
N ARG A 904 -23.61 -9.66 -14.74
CA ARG A 904 -22.96 -8.37 -14.47
C ARG A 904 -22.30 -7.75 -15.69
N ASN A 905 -21.95 -8.55 -16.70
CA ASN A 905 -21.37 -8.05 -17.94
C ASN A 905 -21.81 -8.92 -19.12
N LEU A 906 -22.77 -8.44 -19.89
CA LEU A 906 -23.22 -9.03 -21.15
C LEU A 906 -23.09 -8.02 -22.31
N LEU A 907 -22.14 -7.09 -22.17
CA LEU A 907 -22.07 -5.91 -23.04
C LEU A 907 -21.67 -6.22 -24.48
N TRP A 908 -21.21 -7.45 -24.76
CA TRP A 908 -20.94 -7.90 -26.11
C TRP A 908 -22.19 -8.23 -26.91
N MET A 909 -23.29 -8.59 -26.24
CA MET A 909 -24.52 -9.01 -26.92
C MET A 909 -25.29 -7.81 -27.49
N ALA A 910 -25.72 -7.92 -28.74
CA ALA A 910 -26.64 -6.95 -29.36
C ALA A 910 -27.98 -6.91 -28.61
N LYS A 911 -28.43 -8.06 -28.08
CA LYS A 911 -29.59 -8.20 -27.19
C LYS A 911 -29.15 -8.92 -25.93
N ARG A 912 -29.04 -8.19 -24.82
CA ARG A 912 -28.53 -8.69 -23.55
C ARG A 912 -29.56 -9.65 -22.92
N SER A 913 -29.21 -10.92 -22.78
CA SER A 913 -30.00 -11.95 -22.08
C SER A 913 -29.08 -13.01 -21.50
N GLY A 914 -29.54 -13.77 -20.50
CA GLY A 914 -28.77 -14.88 -19.94
C GLY A 914 -27.68 -14.43 -18.97
N LYS A 915 -26.54 -15.12 -18.99
CA LYS A 915 -25.41 -15.00 -18.07
C LYS A 915 -24.12 -15.43 -18.77
N ALA A 916 -22.99 -14.97 -18.25
CA ALA A 916 -21.65 -15.41 -18.61
C ALA A 916 -20.92 -15.97 -17.37
N VAL A 917 -19.87 -16.76 -17.57
CA VAL A 917 -18.99 -17.22 -16.49
C VAL A 917 -18.11 -16.05 -16.03
N GLU A 918 -18.32 -15.56 -14.82
CA GLU A 918 -17.51 -14.50 -14.20
C GLU A 918 -16.28 -15.08 -13.49
N LEU A 919 -15.13 -14.46 -13.71
CA LEU A 919 -13.83 -14.82 -13.12
C LEU A 919 -13.31 -13.64 -12.29
N VAL A 920 -13.16 -13.82 -10.97
CA VAL A 920 -12.80 -12.78 -9.98
C VAL A 920 -11.49 -13.08 -9.24
N ASN A 921 -11.11 -14.35 -9.14
CA ASN A 921 -9.89 -14.80 -8.47
C ASN A 921 -8.92 -15.54 -9.42
N PRO A 922 -7.61 -15.59 -9.10
CA PRO A 922 -6.59 -16.28 -9.90
C PRO A 922 -6.89 -17.73 -10.29
N GLU A 923 -7.56 -18.47 -9.43
CA GLU A 923 -7.94 -19.87 -9.60
C GLU A 923 -9.27 -20.07 -10.34
N ASP A 924 -10.00 -18.98 -10.60
CA ASP A 924 -11.26 -19.03 -11.32
C ASP A 924 -11.02 -19.41 -12.78
N GLY A 925 -11.90 -20.27 -13.29
CA GLY A 925 -11.83 -20.72 -14.65
C GLY A 925 -12.85 -21.79 -14.96
N LEU A 926 -12.62 -22.48 -16.06
CA LEU A 926 -13.42 -23.61 -16.48
C LEU A 926 -12.52 -24.67 -17.13
N GLN A 927 -12.92 -25.93 -16.97
CA GLN A 927 -12.17 -27.09 -17.44
C GLN A 927 -13.10 -28.11 -18.10
N ILE A 928 -12.61 -28.69 -19.20
CA ILE A 928 -13.27 -29.78 -19.91
C ILE A 928 -12.27 -30.91 -20.09
N GLU A 929 -12.69 -32.14 -19.79
CA GLU A 929 -11.89 -33.34 -20.00
C GLU A 929 -12.58 -34.23 -21.04
N PHE A 930 -11.88 -34.53 -22.13
CA PHE A 930 -12.30 -35.46 -23.15
C PHE A 930 -11.58 -36.79 -22.97
N ASN A 931 -12.34 -37.90 -22.94
CA ASN A 931 -11.81 -39.27 -22.92
C ASN A 931 -11.30 -39.73 -24.30
N SER A 932 -10.65 -38.83 -25.03
CA SER A 932 -10.02 -39.07 -26.32
C SER A 932 -8.94 -38.03 -26.55
N ASN A 933 -7.86 -38.41 -27.22
CA ASN A 933 -6.81 -37.47 -27.59
C ASN A 933 -7.19 -36.66 -28.84
N LEU A 934 -7.81 -35.49 -28.64
CA LEU A 934 -8.27 -34.62 -29.72
C LEU A 934 -7.13 -34.04 -30.57
N ILE A 935 -5.90 -33.95 -30.07
CA ILE A 935 -4.75 -33.41 -30.84
C ILE A 935 -4.01 -34.51 -31.62
N MET A 936 -4.07 -35.77 -31.21
CA MET A 936 -3.36 -36.90 -31.83
C MET A 936 -4.26 -37.82 -32.66
N ASP A 937 -5.55 -37.87 -32.37
CA ASP A 937 -6.49 -38.70 -33.12
C ASP A 937 -6.59 -38.20 -34.57
N LYS A 938 -6.14 -39.05 -35.51
CA LYS A 938 -6.05 -38.72 -36.94
C LYS A 938 -7.43 -38.60 -37.59
N LYS A 939 -8.49 -39.10 -36.96
CA LYS A 939 -9.85 -38.94 -37.47
C LYS A 939 -10.26 -37.46 -37.49
N TYR A 940 -9.69 -36.63 -36.62
CA TYR A 940 -9.93 -35.18 -36.66
C TYR A 940 -8.92 -34.52 -37.59
N ARG A 941 -9.38 -34.08 -38.77
CA ARG A 941 -8.56 -33.38 -39.76
C ARG A 941 -8.27 -31.95 -39.31
N THR A 942 -9.29 -31.26 -38.81
CA THR A 942 -9.18 -29.92 -38.23
C THR A 942 -9.90 -29.88 -36.90
N MET A 943 -9.42 -29.03 -36.00
CA MET A 943 -10.04 -28.73 -34.71
C MET A 943 -9.99 -27.22 -34.50
N ARG A 944 -11.08 -26.64 -34.01
CA ARG A 944 -11.13 -25.25 -33.56
C ARG A 944 -11.97 -25.16 -32.30
N ILE A 945 -11.37 -24.62 -31.26
CA ILE A 945 -12.01 -24.27 -30.00
C ILE A 945 -12.02 -22.76 -29.96
N GLU A 946 -13.20 -22.15 -29.94
CA GLU A 946 -13.36 -20.70 -29.91
C GLU A 946 -14.32 -20.28 -28.83
N MET A 947 -14.04 -19.14 -28.20
CA MET A 947 -14.90 -18.58 -27.16
C MET A 947 -15.10 -17.08 -27.34
N MET A 948 -16.16 -16.57 -26.71
CA MET A 948 -16.32 -15.16 -26.42
C MET A 948 -15.74 -14.86 -25.02
N ALA A 949 -14.70 -14.04 -24.92
CA ALA A 949 -14.08 -13.72 -23.63
C ALA A 949 -13.99 -12.21 -23.43
N ASN A 950 -14.49 -11.73 -22.29
CA ASN A 950 -14.15 -10.43 -21.75
C ASN A 950 -12.87 -10.57 -20.94
N TYR A 951 -11.78 -10.06 -21.47
CA TYR A 951 -10.54 -9.97 -20.72
C TYR A 951 -10.43 -8.56 -20.11
N GLN A 952 -10.15 -8.44 -18.82
CA GLN A 952 -9.88 -7.14 -18.18
C GLN A 952 -8.45 -7.03 -17.70
N GLU A 953 -7.95 -8.06 -17.04
CA GLU A 953 -6.65 -8.04 -16.37
C GLU A 953 -6.06 -9.44 -16.22
N ASP A 954 -4.74 -9.58 -16.32
CA ASP A 954 -4.04 -10.84 -15.99
C ASP A 954 -4.11 -11.01 -14.47
N TYR A 955 -4.22 -12.25 -13.98
CA TYR A 955 -3.84 -12.50 -12.59
C TYR A 955 -2.33 -12.64 -12.47
N SER A 956 -1.66 -11.61 -11.94
CA SER A 956 -0.24 -11.63 -11.57
C SER A 956 0.01 -11.68 -10.05
N ARG A 957 -1.03 -11.96 -9.26
CA ARG A 957 -1.03 -11.90 -7.80
C ARG A 957 -0.28 -13.08 -7.17
N GLY A 958 1.03 -13.20 -7.42
CA GLY A 958 1.90 -14.16 -6.74
C GLY A 958 1.63 -15.65 -7.01
N VAL A 959 0.70 -16.02 -7.90
CA VAL A 959 0.53 -17.43 -8.30
C VAL A 959 1.68 -17.82 -9.23
N PRO A 960 2.46 -18.88 -8.92
CA PRO A 960 3.62 -19.24 -9.72
C PRO A 960 3.29 -19.41 -11.20
N SER A 961 2.16 -20.06 -11.52
CA SER A 961 1.67 -20.17 -12.89
C SER A 961 0.14 -20.31 -12.95
N THR A 962 -0.54 -19.54 -13.79
CA THR A 962 -1.95 -19.70 -14.14
C THR A 962 -2.11 -20.00 -15.64
N LYS A 963 -3.13 -20.78 -15.99
CA LYS A 963 -3.44 -21.12 -17.38
C LYS A 963 -4.50 -20.13 -17.88
N ILE A 964 -4.11 -19.26 -18.82
CA ILE A 964 -5.05 -18.31 -19.44
C ILE A 964 -5.96 -19.08 -20.40
N PHE A 965 -5.33 -19.83 -21.28
CA PHE A 965 -5.96 -20.67 -22.27
C PHE A 965 -5.06 -21.87 -22.53
N SER A 966 -5.54 -23.10 -22.37
CA SER A 966 -4.72 -24.30 -22.51
C SER A 966 -5.48 -25.48 -23.13
N LEU A 967 -4.81 -26.24 -24.01
CA LEU A 967 -5.27 -27.50 -24.58
C LEU A 967 -4.16 -28.55 -24.50
N GLU A 968 -4.31 -29.52 -23.60
CA GLU A 968 -3.26 -30.45 -23.20
C GLU A 968 -3.69 -31.91 -23.40
N CYS A 969 -2.86 -32.71 -24.05
CA CYS A 969 -3.04 -34.17 -24.07
C CYS A 969 -1.96 -34.91 -23.27
N SER A 970 -0.72 -34.39 -23.35
CA SER A 970 0.45 -34.87 -22.62
C SER A 970 1.47 -33.74 -22.52
N TRP A 971 2.59 -33.97 -21.81
CA TRP A 971 3.61 -32.94 -21.56
C TRP A 971 4.21 -32.32 -22.85
N ASP A 972 4.25 -33.06 -23.97
CA ASP A 972 4.82 -32.62 -25.26
C ASP A 972 3.73 -32.40 -26.34
N CYS A 973 2.46 -32.56 -25.96
CA CYS A 973 1.29 -32.37 -26.82
C CYS A 973 0.39 -31.32 -26.16
N TYR A 974 0.84 -30.07 -26.23
CA TYR A 974 0.26 -28.94 -25.53
C TYR A 974 0.32 -27.67 -26.39
N MET A 975 -0.82 -26.97 -26.51
CA MET A 975 -0.92 -25.62 -27.05
C MET A 975 -1.67 -24.69 -26.08
N GLY A 976 -1.10 -23.53 -25.75
CA GLY A 976 -1.74 -22.60 -24.84
C GLY A 976 -0.86 -21.47 -24.34
N VAL A 977 -1.49 -20.54 -23.64
CA VAL A 977 -0.85 -19.39 -23.00
C VAL A 977 -1.04 -19.54 -21.50
N ASN A 978 0.08 -19.49 -20.80
CA ASN A 978 0.15 -19.44 -19.35
C ASN A 978 0.70 -18.10 -18.92
N ARG A 979 0.46 -17.76 -17.65
CA ARG A 979 1.04 -16.60 -16.99
C ARG A 979 1.82 -17.09 -15.78
N ASP A 980 3.10 -16.79 -15.74
CA ASP A 980 3.99 -17.01 -14.60
C ASP A 980 4.28 -15.67 -13.91
N THR A 981 4.35 -15.67 -12.58
CA THR A 981 4.59 -14.43 -11.81
C THR A 981 5.96 -13.82 -12.14
N TRP A 982 6.98 -14.63 -12.38
CA TRP A 982 8.36 -14.20 -12.58
C TRP A 982 8.76 -14.14 -14.06
N ALA A 983 8.32 -15.13 -14.84
CA ALA A 983 8.62 -15.22 -16.26
C ALA A 983 7.61 -14.46 -17.15
N GLY A 984 6.51 -13.97 -16.59
CA GLY A 984 5.44 -13.32 -17.32
C GLY A 984 4.62 -14.31 -18.15
N ARG A 985 4.06 -13.88 -19.29
CA ARG A 985 3.29 -14.80 -20.14
C ARG A 985 4.24 -15.75 -20.87
N VAL A 986 3.84 -17.01 -20.96
CA VAL A 986 4.55 -18.08 -21.65
C VAL A 986 3.61 -18.76 -22.61
N PHE A 987 4.03 -18.86 -23.88
CA PHE A 987 3.34 -19.66 -24.87
C PHE A 987 3.96 -21.05 -24.96
N GLN A 988 3.13 -22.09 -24.86
CA GLN A 988 3.51 -23.47 -25.06
C GLN A 988 2.81 -23.97 -26.33
N GLY A 989 3.56 -24.61 -27.23
CA GLY A 989 3.09 -25.00 -28.57
C GLY A 989 4.14 -24.81 -29.67
N SER A 990 5.19 -24.03 -29.40
CA SER A 990 6.34 -23.88 -30.29
C SER A 990 7.64 -23.78 -29.49
N SER A 991 8.75 -24.26 -30.04
CA SER A 991 10.10 -23.97 -29.54
C SER A 991 10.71 -22.69 -30.13
N ASP A 992 10.06 -22.09 -31.15
CA ASP A 992 10.49 -20.84 -31.78
C ASP A 992 10.10 -19.64 -30.92
N GLU A 993 11.10 -18.92 -30.41
CA GLU A 993 10.93 -17.75 -29.54
C GLU A 993 10.21 -16.57 -30.23
N ALA A 994 10.39 -16.39 -31.55
CA ALA A 994 9.70 -15.34 -32.28
C ALA A 994 8.20 -15.63 -32.41
N ILE A 995 7.84 -16.91 -32.61
CA ILE A 995 6.44 -17.35 -32.62
C ILE A 995 5.83 -17.21 -31.23
N LYS A 996 6.55 -17.63 -30.18
CA LYS A 996 6.08 -17.45 -28.79
C LYS A 996 5.75 -15.99 -28.49
N LYS A 997 6.66 -15.05 -28.84
CA LYS A 997 6.44 -13.61 -28.64
C LYS A 997 5.18 -13.13 -29.36
N LYS A 998 5.03 -13.47 -30.66
CA LYS A 998 3.84 -13.09 -31.44
C LYS A 998 2.55 -13.68 -30.89
N ALA A 999 2.57 -14.93 -30.44
CA ALA A 999 1.42 -15.58 -29.83
C ALA A 999 1.02 -14.85 -28.54
N ILE A 1000 1.99 -14.56 -27.66
CA ILE A 1000 1.78 -13.81 -26.42
C ILE A 1000 1.24 -12.40 -26.70
N GLU A 1001 1.77 -11.68 -27.69
CA GLU A 1001 1.30 -10.36 -28.09
C GLU A 1001 -0.13 -10.40 -28.65
N LEU A 1002 -0.47 -11.42 -29.43
CA LEU A 1002 -1.81 -11.58 -30.00
C LEU A 1002 -2.86 -11.80 -28.91
N VAL A 1003 -2.55 -12.62 -27.90
CA VAL A 1003 -3.41 -12.89 -26.74
C VAL A 1003 -3.10 -12.03 -25.52
N ALA A 1004 -2.37 -10.92 -25.69
CA ALA A 1004 -2.24 -9.86 -24.70
C ALA A 1004 -3.39 -8.86 -24.88
N PRO A 1005 -4.60 -9.09 -24.34
CA PRO A 1005 -5.76 -8.44 -24.88
C PRO A 1005 -5.80 -6.99 -24.39
N ALA A 1006 -6.17 -6.08 -25.29
CA ALA A 1006 -6.82 -4.85 -24.85
C ALA A 1006 -8.05 -5.24 -24.01
N PRO A 1007 -8.37 -4.51 -22.93
CA PRO A 1007 -9.55 -4.84 -22.16
C PRO A 1007 -10.83 -4.76 -23.00
N GLY A 1008 -11.73 -5.71 -22.81
CA GLY A 1008 -12.97 -5.83 -23.58
C GLY A 1008 -13.28 -7.25 -24.06
N TRP A 1009 -14.33 -7.38 -24.84
CA TRP A 1009 -14.78 -8.65 -25.40
C TRP A 1009 -14.07 -8.98 -26.71
N HIS A 1010 -13.68 -10.24 -26.84
CA HIS A 1010 -12.91 -10.76 -27.96
C HIS A 1010 -13.35 -12.19 -28.29
N ILE A 1011 -13.19 -12.57 -29.57
CA ILE A 1011 -13.18 -13.99 -29.94
C ILE A 1011 -11.76 -14.50 -29.85
N ILE A 1012 -11.54 -15.46 -28.97
CA ILE A 1012 -10.25 -16.14 -28.81
C ILE A 1012 -10.43 -17.57 -29.28
N ALA A 1013 -9.53 -18.06 -30.14
CA ALA A 1013 -9.55 -19.43 -30.60
C ALA A 1013 -8.17 -20.09 -30.60
N VAL A 1014 -8.16 -21.39 -30.38
CA VAL A 1014 -7.02 -22.26 -30.69
C VAL A 1014 -7.49 -23.34 -31.66
N GLY A 1015 -6.61 -23.79 -32.52
CA GLY A 1015 -6.93 -24.91 -33.37
C GLY A 1015 -5.74 -25.46 -34.10
N TYR A 1016 -6.03 -26.41 -34.99
CA TYR A 1016 -5.03 -26.96 -35.89
C TYR A 1016 -5.66 -27.39 -37.21
N ASP A 1017 -4.81 -27.49 -38.23
CA ASP A 1017 -5.11 -28.13 -39.49
C ASP A 1017 -4.01 -29.14 -39.82
N ARG A 1018 -4.35 -30.44 -39.79
CA ARG A 1018 -3.38 -31.50 -40.08
C ARG A 1018 -2.93 -31.53 -41.52
N SER A 1019 -3.73 -30.99 -42.45
CA SER A 1019 -3.36 -30.99 -43.87
C SER A 1019 -2.19 -30.05 -44.17
N THR A 1020 -1.98 -29.04 -43.31
CA THR A 1020 -0.82 -28.14 -43.36
C THR A 1020 0.23 -28.47 -42.31
N GLY A 1021 -0.10 -29.31 -41.32
CA GLY A 1021 0.75 -29.64 -40.19
C GLY A 1021 0.87 -28.50 -39.16
N LYS A 1022 -0.04 -27.52 -39.20
CA LYS A 1022 0.05 -26.31 -38.40
C LYS A 1022 -1.00 -26.27 -37.28
N GLY A 1023 -0.55 -25.89 -36.08
CA GLY A 1023 -1.39 -25.39 -35.00
C GLY A 1023 -1.49 -23.86 -35.07
N TYR A 1024 -2.48 -23.29 -34.39
CA TYR A 1024 -2.63 -21.84 -34.34
C TYR A 1024 -3.35 -21.34 -33.10
N ILE A 1025 -3.08 -20.08 -32.78
CA ILE A 1025 -3.87 -19.26 -31.86
C ILE A 1025 -4.39 -18.04 -32.61
N GLU A 1026 -5.62 -17.64 -32.33
CA GLU A 1026 -6.33 -16.58 -33.04
C GLU A 1026 -7.04 -15.65 -32.05
N LYS A 1027 -7.05 -14.36 -32.39
CA LYS A 1027 -7.86 -13.34 -31.72
C LYS A 1027 -8.51 -12.45 -32.77
N ASP A 1028 -9.83 -12.34 -32.73
CA ASP A 1028 -10.62 -11.50 -33.64
C ASP A 1028 -10.22 -11.67 -35.13
N GLY A 1029 -10.00 -12.92 -35.56
CA GLY A 1029 -9.59 -13.26 -36.93
C GLY A 1029 -8.09 -13.09 -37.25
N LYS A 1030 -7.28 -12.49 -36.35
CA LYS A 1030 -5.82 -12.43 -36.49
C LYS A 1030 -5.19 -13.69 -35.93
N LYS A 1031 -4.32 -14.34 -36.70
CA LYS A 1031 -3.80 -15.70 -36.43
C LYS A 1031 -2.28 -15.72 -36.31
N VAL A 1032 -1.77 -16.48 -35.33
CA VAL A 1032 -0.35 -16.88 -35.25
C VAL A 1032 -0.27 -18.39 -35.39
N GLU A 1033 0.47 -18.86 -36.39
CA GLU A 1033 0.64 -20.28 -36.71
C GLU A 1033 1.97 -20.83 -36.18
N PHE A 1034 1.98 -22.11 -35.86
CA PHE A 1034 3.16 -22.86 -35.40
C PHE A 1034 3.09 -24.31 -35.87
N ASP A 1035 4.22 -25.01 -35.83
CA ASP A 1035 4.24 -26.44 -36.11
C ASP A 1035 3.44 -27.20 -35.04
N LEU A 1036 2.47 -28.02 -35.48
CA LEU A 1036 1.62 -28.77 -34.58
C LEU A 1036 2.47 -29.80 -33.80
N GLN A 1037 2.54 -29.65 -32.48
CA GLN A 1037 3.22 -30.61 -31.62
C GLN A 1037 2.37 -31.87 -31.46
N THR A 1038 2.85 -32.97 -32.05
CA THR A 1038 2.21 -34.29 -31.96
C THR A 1038 3.11 -35.31 -31.29
N LYS A 1039 4.02 -34.86 -30.42
CA LYS A 1039 4.93 -35.73 -29.67
C LYS A 1039 4.36 -35.96 -28.26
N GLY A 1040 4.68 -37.09 -27.64
CA GLY A 1040 4.13 -37.50 -26.34
C GLY A 1040 2.86 -38.35 -26.42
N GLY A 1041 2.70 -39.25 -25.45
CA GLY A 1041 1.56 -40.18 -25.33
C GLY A 1041 0.56 -39.74 -24.26
N GLY A 1042 -0.73 -39.93 -24.52
CA GLY A 1042 -1.83 -39.64 -23.60
C GLY A 1042 -3.19 -39.93 -24.25
N ASP A 1043 -4.13 -40.49 -23.50
CA ASP A 1043 -5.42 -40.95 -24.04
C ASP A 1043 -6.56 -39.92 -23.87
N LYS A 1044 -6.25 -38.77 -23.27
CA LYS A 1044 -7.21 -37.73 -22.90
C LYS A 1044 -6.77 -36.36 -23.40
N THR A 1045 -7.72 -35.45 -23.53
CA THR A 1045 -7.46 -34.03 -23.75
C THR A 1045 -8.12 -33.21 -22.66
N VAL A 1046 -7.36 -32.33 -22.02
CA VAL A 1046 -7.84 -31.38 -21.02
C VAL A 1046 -7.75 -29.99 -21.60
N MET A 1047 -8.88 -29.29 -21.61
CA MET A 1047 -8.97 -27.88 -21.94
C MET A 1047 -9.14 -27.09 -20.64
N THR A 1048 -8.35 -26.03 -20.43
CA THR A 1048 -8.47 -25.14 -19.28
C THR A 1048 -8.49 -23.69 -19.73
N LEU A 1049 -9.48 -22.93 -19.26
CA LEU A 1049 -9.57 -21.47 -19.43
C LEU A 1049 -9.68 -20.83 -18.06
N GLY A 1050 -8.97 -19.73 -17.81
CA GLY A 1050 -8.98 -19.09 -16.49
C GLY A 1050 -7.84 -18.10 -16.36
N GLY A 1051 -7.36 -17.83 -15.14
CA GLY A 1051 -6.10 -17.08 -14.97
C GLY A 1051 -6.14 -15.60 -15.36
N PHE A 1052 -7.33 -15.02 -15.61
CA PHE A 1052 -7.56 -13.59 -15.81
C PHE A 1052 -8.87 -13.13 -15.16
N LYS A 1053 -8.95 -11.83 -14.81
CA LYS A 1053 -10.18 -11.17 -14.36
C LYS A 1053 -11.04 -10.83 -15.56
N GLY A 1054 -12.30 -11.24 -15.54
CA GLY A 1054 -13.20 -11.02 -16.66
C GLY A 1054 -14.37 -11.99 -16.74
N PHE A 1055 -14.82 -12.24 -17.96
CA PHE A 1055 -15.98 -13.07 -18.25
C PHE A 1055 -15.69 -14.00 -19.43
N ILE A 1056 -16.25 -15.20 -19.41
CA ILE A 1056 -16.28 -16.12 -20.54
C ILE A 1056 -17.73 -16.40 -20.87
N ASP A 1057 -18.06 -16.25 -22.14
CA ASP A 1057 -19.36 -16.53 -22.71
C ASP A 1057 -19.18 -17.32 -24.01
N GLU A 1058 -20.23 -17.94 -24.53
CA GLU A 1058 -20.25 -18.64 -25.83
C GLU A 1058 -18.98 -19.47 -26.12
N LEU A 1059 -18.96 -20.75 -25.75
CA LEU A 1059 -17.85 -21.65 -26.10
C LEU A 1059 -18.29 -22.64 -27.19
N ARG A 1060 -17.56 -22.70 -28.31
CA ARG A 1060 -17.85 -23.63 -29.41
C ARG A 1060 -16.63 -24.46 -29.78
N ILE A 1061 -16.84 -25.76 -29.98
CA ILE A 1061 -15.83 -26.68 -30.51
C ILE A 1061 -16.32 -27.21 -31.85
N THR A 1062 -15.51 -27.00 -32.89
CA THR A 1062 -15.78 -27.51 -34.24
C THR A 1062 -14.65 -28.43 -34.70
N ALA A 1063 -14.99 -29.52 -35.39
CA ALA A 1063 -14.02 -30.43 -35.97
C ALA A 1063 -14.51 -31.03 -37.28
N LYS A 1064 -13.60 -31.09 -38.28
CA LYS A 1064 -13.85 -31.85 -39.52
C LYS A 1064 -13.28 -33.25 -39.36
N ILE A 1065 -14.13 -34.25 -39.53
CA ILE A 1065 -13.75 -35.65 -39.41
C ILE A 1065 -13.32 -36.19 -40.79
N ASP A 1066 -12.18 -36.86 -40.85
CA ASP A 1066 -11.81 -37.70 -41.97
C ASP A 1066 -12.58 -39.02 -41.90
N THR A 1067 -13.66 -39.10 -42.68
CA THR A 1067 -14.58 -40.24 -42.70
C THR A 1067 -13.91 -41.54 -43.12
N ALA A 1068 -12.75 -41.49 -43.82
CA ALA A 1068 -12.00 -42.69 -44.20
C ALA A 1068 -11.26 -43.32 -42.99
N LEU A 1069 -10.95 -42.51 -41.97
CA LEU A 1069 -10.28 -42.93 -40.74
C LEU A 1069 -11.24 -43.11 -39.54
N ALA A 1070 -12.48 -42.63 -39.66
CA ALA A 1070 -13.51 -42.70 -38.62
C ALA A 1070 -14.35 -43.99 -38.59
N ALA A 1071 -14.09 -44.94 -39.50
CA ALA A 1071 -14.84 -46.21 -39.54
C ALA A 1071 -14.54 -47.07 -38.29
N PRO A 1072 -15.54 -47.77 -37.71
CA PRO A 1072 -15.33 -48.57 -36.51
C PRO A 1072 -14.31 -49.68 -36.78
N ALA A 1073 -13.42 -49.93 -35.82
CA ALA A 1073 -12.70 -51.19 -35.76
C ALA A 1073 -13.71 -52.33 -35.90
N LYS A 1074 -13.61 -53.10 -37.00
CA LYS A 1074 -14.43 -54.29 -37.22
C LYS A 1074 -14.39 -55.14 -35.95
N SER A 1075 -15.57 -55.46 -35.44
CA SER A 1075 -15.79 -56.47 -34.40
C SER A 1075 -14.95 -57.72 -34.68
N GLN A 1076 -13.87 -57.93 -33.93
CA GLN A 1076 -13.30 -59.27 -33.79
C GLN A 1076 -14.15 -60.03 -32.77
N LYS A 1077 -15.14 -60.75 -33.30
CA LYS A 1077 -15.75 -61.90 -32.60
C LYS A 1077 -14.78 -63.08 -32.70
N LYS A 1078 -14.03 -63.35 -31.63
CA LYS A 1078 -14.03 -64.58 -30.83
C LYS A 1078 -12.85 -64.58 -29.88
#